data_AF-A0AA42DJA6-F1
#
_entry.id   AF-A0AA42DJA6-F1
#
_cell.length_a   1.000
_cell.length_b   1.000
_cell.length_c   1.000
_cell.angle_alpha   90.00
_cell.angle_beta   90.00
_cell.angle_gamma   90.00
#
_symmetry.space_group_name_H-M   'P 1'
#
loop_
_entity.id
_entity.type
_entity.pdbx_description
1 polymer ?
#
loop_
_entity_poly.entity_id
_entity_poly.type
_entity_poly.pdbx_seq_one_letter_code
_entity_poly.pdbx_strand_id
1 'polypeptide(L)'
;MLKKFSKVLALGLAGAIALTGCAGGKGAETGNNTDTAPKGDKGETTVIRIGSHAANSMNPNYKDPVTGEYAMNEVDREIRIQAMQKVKDELNVDIEWVQFPGDTTEVLLQSVMAGDPVADVVNLYANSQGTILGQNVLQPLDNYMDAFLPDCEIPAPIYGKQYFIEVSGGGTHPLSPLFYNIDYIEQVDALKENGKTIYPTDLYKEGKWTWSVFEDYLAKINAHYANSQAPERPEKRIDAYRTDYTETLIQAMHSAGGSIYGQEGLGIESKGTKEAVAYVEGLINKGLLVTEVVEGTSNRPYNAQGAPFEMGESVFTNIEDWRSSGAASKAADRGQSLGFIPFPRPDSMAFDDPNYRQVRTGGESWAILRGVDEAKIPVAIQTYQLFNSEVQKLTKEVNGGADEKAPIRIGIDLFHEEIGADMQDIYYSSTEATVVNELSNMTGVYWDFMKIAGDSIFGVDGSPSYEVAVEAKKAIITDKIASVEATLNSTEVKDNIAPAFTQVEAGKTYAFPKGTDPASIDWASEFTVADNVDGKLDAANIKWDSSATDFNTVGVYSKGVVGTISDSNENEGKQNINITIYDGNNTTAPTLTMKEEMRTITVGEESANINWANDFVEAATDKDGLDLKSKVVADLSEIDTTTAGTYNVAITVTDYAGNEATQTIEVQVVAE
;
A
#
# COMPACT_ATOMS: atom_id res chain seq x y z
N MET A 1 -20.41 21.37 16.49
CA MET A 1 -19.19 21.84 17.21
C MET A 1 -19.37 21.99 18.72
N LEU A 2 -20.40 22.69 19.24
CA LEU A 2 -20.54 22.93 20.69
C LEU A 2 -20.73 21.67 21.58
N LYS A 3 -21.35 20.59 21.08
CA LYS A 3 -21.52 19.35 21.87
C LYS A 3 -20.20 18.60 22.11
N LYS A 4 -19.29 18.56 21.11
CA LYS A 4 -17.98 17.90 21.22
C LYS A 4 -17.06 18.65 22.22
N PHE A 5 -17.08 19.99 22.20
CA PHE A 5 -16.35 20.82 23.16
C PHE A 5 -16.81 20.63 24.63
N SER A 6 -18.10 20.37 24.87
CA SER A 6 -18.60 20.16 26.24
C SER A 6 -18.14 18.86 26.89
N LYS A 7 -17.90 17.80 26.10
CA LYS A 7 -17.37 16.52 26.61
C LYS A 7 -15.88 16.61 26.95
N VAL A 8 -15.11 17.35 26.16
CA VAL A 8 -13.67 17.62 26.40
C VAL A 8 -13.47 18.38 27.72
N LEU A 9 -14.33 19.36 28.04
CA LEU A 9 -14.30 20.09 29.31
C LEU A 9 -14.63 19.21 30.53
N ALA A 10 -15.43 18.15 30.37
CA ALA A 10 -15.75 17.23 31.46
C ALA A 10 -14.58 16.28 31.78
N LEU A 11 -13.80 15.87 30.79
CA LEU A 11 -12.57 15.09 30.96
C LEU A 11 -11.43 15.92 31.59
N GLY A 12 -11.29 17.19 31.22
CA GLY A 12 -10.27 18.08 31.77
C GLY A 12 -10.51 18.56 33.22
N LEU A 13 -11.74 18.46 33.75
CA LEU A 13 -12.07 18.98 35.09
C LEU A 13 -11.79 17.99 36.24
N ALA A 14 -11.50 16.72 35.97
CA ALA A 14 -11.20 15.74 37.02
C ALA A 14 -9.76 15.83 37.57
N GLY A 15 -8.88 16.60 36.92
CA GLY A 15 -7.44 16.55 37.17
C GLY A 15 -6.74 17.88 37.38
N ALA A 16 -7.35 18.90 38.01
CA ALA A 16 -6.59 20.03 38.56
C ALA A 16 -7.47 20.99 39.39
N ILE A 17 -7.55 20.80 40.71
CA ILE A 17 -7.77 21.93 41.62
C ILE A 17 -6.91 21.74 42.88
N ALA A 18 -5.77 22.44 42.93
CA ALA A 18 -5.31 23.14 44.13
C ALA A 18 -4.15 24.09 43.79
N LEU A 19 -4.47 25.31 43.35
CA LEU A 19 -3.57 26.46 43.45
C LEU A 19 -4.37 27.70 43.85
N THR A 20 -4.24 28.09 45.11
CA THR A 20 -4.34 29.46 45.65
C THR A 20 -3.68 29.41 47.03
N GLY A 21 -2.93 30.37 47.56
CA GLY A 21 -2.49 31.70 47.16
C GLY A 21 -1.73 32.28 48.37
N CYS A 22 -0.69 33.08 48.16
CA CYS A 22 0.11 33.68 49.23
C CYS A 22 -0.65 34.78 50.00
N ALA A 23 -0.59 34.77 51.34
CA ALA A 23 -0.68 35.97 52.19
C ALA A 23 -0.07 35.68 53.57
N GLY A 24 0.82 36.57 54.04
CA GLY A 24 1.51 36.46 55.32
C GLY A 24 0.68 36.90 56.53
N GLY A 25 0.97 36.30 57.68
CA GLY A 25 0.50 36.75 58.99
C GLY A 25 1.07 35.86 60.10
N LYS A 26 1.88 36.44 61.00
CA LYS A 26 2.39 35.79 62.22
C LYS A 26 1.25 35.58 63.23
N GLY A 27 1.18 34.41 63.86
CA GLY A 27 0.36 34.16 65.05
C GLY A 27 0.33 32.70 65.52
N ALA A 28 0.88 32.47 66.72
CA ALA A 28 0.93 31.31 67.64
C ALA A 28 0.02 30.06 67.48
N GLU A 29 0.66 28.92 67.81
CA GLU A 29 0.22 27.71 68.55
C GLU A 29 -1.23 27.18 68.41
N THR A 30 -1.38 25.92 67.95
CA THR A 30 -1.64 24.70 68.75
C THR A 30 -2.06 23.56 67.83
N GLY A 31 -1.59 22.33 68.11
CA GLY A 31 -1.62 21.20 67.19
C GLY A 31 -2.95 20.48 67.04
N ASN A 32 -3.00 19.60 66.03
CA ASN A 32 -3.34 18.20 66.28
C ASN A 32 -2.86 17.32 65.13
N ASN A 33 -2.31 16.19 65.54
CA ASN A 33 -1.75 15.11 64.76
C ASN A 33 -2.88 14.32 64.08
N THR A 34 -2.78 14.08 62.77
CA THR A 34 -3.40 12.91 62.13
C THR A 34 -2.43 12.36 61.09
N ASP A 35 -2.07 11.09 61.31
CA ASP A 35 -1.10 10.30 60.57
C ASP A 35 -1.24 10.40 59.04
N THR A 36 -0.22 10.96 58.40
CA THR A 36 0.06 10.68 56.99
C THR A 36 0.88 9.41 56.89
N ALA A 37 0.32 8.38 56.25
CA ALA A 37 1.07 7.23 55.78
C ALA A 37 2.28 7.70 54.93
N PRO A 38 3.43 7.00 54.99
CA PRO A 38 4.62 7.44 54.26
C PRO A 38 4.36 7.35 52.76
N LYS A 39 4.56 8.46 52.03
CA LYS A 39 4.80 8.40 50.58
C LYS A 39 6.05 7.56 50.38
N GLY A 40 5.87 6.31 49.93
CA GLY A 40 6.97 5.48 49.49
C GLY A 40 7.71 6.18 48.35
N ASP A 41 9.03 6.15 48.44
CA ASP A 41 9.95 6.56 47.40
C ASP A 41 9.56 5.81 46.11
N LYS A 42 8.95 6.49 45.14
CA LYS A 42 8.82 5.92 43.79
C LYS A 42 10.23 5.93 43.23
N GLY A 43 10.79 4.75 42.96
CA GLY A 43 12.12 4.63 42.34
C GLY A 43 12.25 5.48 41.07
N GLU A 44 13.49 5.65 40.60
CA GLU A 44 13.80 6.40 39.39
C GLU A 44 12.84 6.02 38.24
N THR A 45 12.23 7.00 37.59
CA THR A 45 11.30 6.77 36.49
C THR A 45 12.02 6.09 35.33
N THR A 46 11.42 5.03 34.79
CA THR A 46 11.90 4.38 33.56
C THR A 46 11.45 5.17 32.33
N VAL A 47 12.35 5.45 31.39
CA VAL A 47 11.99 5.99 30.07
C VAL A 47 11.87 4.84 29.07
N ILE A 48 10.74 4.79 28.36
CA ILE A 48 10.51 3.91 27.22
C ILE A 48 10.45 4.76 25.94
N ARG A 49 11.38 4.47 25.01
CA ARG A 49 11.47 5.11 23.71
C ARG A 49 10.57 4.38 22.72
N ILE A 50 9.62 5.09 22.11
CA ILE A 50 8.73 4.60 21.07
C ILE A 50 9.12 5.26 19.75
N GLY A 51 9.67 4.46 18.84
CA GLY A 51 10.23 4.92 17.56
C GLY A 51 9.32 4.68 16.36
N SER A 52 9.24 5.65 15.46
CA SER A 52 8.52 5.53 14.18
C SER A 52 9.05 6.49 13.12
N HIS A 53 8.86 6.13 11.85
CA HIS A 53 9.03 7.03 10.70
C HIS A 53 8.03 8.20 10.71
N ALA A 54 6.98 8.13 11.53
CA ALA A 54 5.97 9.17 11.69
C ALA A 54 5.86 9.68 13.15
N ALA A 55 6.87 9.47 13.99
CA ALA A 55 6.79 9.77 15.43
C ALA A 55 6.48 11.23 15.75
N ASN A 56 6.92 12.18 14.92
CA ASN A 56 6.57 13.59 15.09
C ASN A 56 5.05 13.83 15.06
N SER A 57 4.32 13.09 14.20
CA SER A 57 2.86 13.17 14.12
C SER A 57 2.15 12.45 15.28
N MET A 58 2.84 11.51 15.93
CA MET A 58 2.35 10.75 17.08
C MET A 58 2.61 11.45 18.42
N ASN A 59 3.58 12.36 18.46
CA ASN A 59 3.97 13.08 19.67
C ASN A 59 3.01 14.26 19.94
N PRO A 60 2.23 14.25 21.04
CA PRO A 60 1.28 15.32 21.34
C PRO A 60 1.97 16.65 21.69
N ASN A 61 3.27 16.65 21.96
CA ASN A 61 4.04 17.84 22.27
C ASN A 61 4.87 18.36 21.10
N TYR A 62 4.88 17.66 19.96
CA TYR A 62 5.62 18.11 18.78
C TYR A 62 4.94 19.33 18.14
N LYS A 63 5.76 20.33 17.84
CA LYS A 63 5.34 21.52 17.10
C LYS A 63 6.10 21.57 15.78
N ASP A 64 5.39 21.82 14.71
CA ASP A 64 6.00 22.03 13.40
C ASP A 64 6.98 23.22 13.50
N PRO A 65 8.24 23.06 13.06
CA PRO A 65 9.26 24.09 13.22
C PRO A 65 9.03 25.33 12.34
N VAL A 66 8.20 25.21 11.30
CA VAL A 66 7.85 26.30 10.37
C VAL A 66 6.64 27.07 10.87
N THR A 67 5.56 26.37 11.25
CA THR A 67 4.31 27.03 11.68
C THR A 67 4.26 27.35 13.17
N GLY A 68 5.01 26.60 14.00
CA GLY A 68 4.94 26.65 15.46
C GLY A 68 3.66 26.04 16.05
N GLU A 69 2.79 25.49 15.21
CA GLU A 69 1.55 24.83 15.61
C GLU A 69 1.81 23.36 15.96
N TYR A 70 0.94 22.79 16.79
CA TYR A 70 0.99 21.36 17.05
C TYR A 70 0.63 20.60 15.76
N ALA A 71 1.41 19.57 15.42
CA ALA A 71 1.10 18.72 14.27
C ALA A 71 -0.21 17.93 14.47
N MET A 72 -0.62 17.74 15.71
CA MET A 72 -1.82 17.01 16.11
C MET A 72 -2.94 17.97 16.48
N ASN A 73 -4.17 17.65 16.07
CA ASN A 73 -5.35 18.43 16.48
C ASN A 73 -5.58 18.32 18.00
N GLU A 74 -6.20 19.35 18.58
CA GLU A 74 -6.29 19.50 20.04
C GLU A 74 -7.03 18.34 20.74
N VAL A 75 -8.05 17.75 20.09
CA VAL A 75 -8.81 16.64 20.68
C VAL A 75 -7.94 15.39 20.78
N ASP A 76 -7.28 15.03 19.68
CA ASP A 76 -6.38 13.87 19.63
C ASP A 76 -5.14 14.05 20.50
N ARG A 77 -4.70 15.30 20.67
CA ARG A 77 -3.59 15.69 21.53
C ARG A 77 -3.91 15.48 23.00
N GLU A 78 -5.06 15.97 23.48
CA GLU A 78 -5.50 15.77 24.86
C GLU A 78 -5.75 14.30 25.21
N ILE A 79 -6.29 13.51 24.26
CA ILE A 79 -6.44 12.06 24.42
C ILE A 79 -5.09 11.39 24.69
N ARG A 80 -4.07 11.70 23.88
CA ARG A 80 -2.74 11.09 24.03
C ARG A 80 -2.00 11.58 25.28
N ILE A 81 -2.17 12.84 25.69
CA ILE A 81 -1.62 13.35 26.95
C ILE A 81 -2.20 12.57 28.14
N GLN A 82 -3.52 12.33 28.15
CA GLN A 82 -4.16 11.54 29.20
C GLN A 82 -3.70 10.07 29.19
N ALA A 83 -3.53 9.47 28.01
CA ALA A 83 -2.98 8.11 27.89
C ALA A 83 -1.51 8.03 28.40
N MET A 84 -0.66 9.01 28.06
CA MET A 84 0.70 9.10 28.60
C MET A 84 0.70 9.28 30.12
N GLN A 85 -0.21 10.09 30.66
CA GLN A 85 -0.34 10.28 32.10
C GLN A 85 -0.78 8.99 32.82
N LYS A 86 -1.69 8.22 32.22
CA LYS A 86 -2.10 6.91 32.75
C LYS A 86 -0.92 5.93 32.80
N VAL A 87 -0.11 5.86 31.74
CA VAL A 87 1.12 5.07 31.72
C VAL A 87 2.07 5.50 32.84
N LYS A 88 2.26 6.82 33.04
CA LYS A 88 3.09 7.35 34.12
C LYS A 88 2.57 6.96 35.50
N ASP A 89 1.26 7.02 35.71
CA ASP A 89 0.65 6.74 37.01
C ASP A 89 0.66 5.25 37.37
N GLU A 90 0.39 4.38 36.40
CA GLU A 90 0.27 2.93 36.61
C GLU A 90 1.62 2.20 36.52
N LEU A 91 2.51 2.62 35.61
CA LEU A 91 3.78 1.93 35.33
C LEU A 91 5.02 2.71 35.80
N ASN A 92 4.88 3.97 36.26
CA ASN A 92 6.01 4.86 36.56
C ASN A 92 6.97 5.03 35.36
N VAL A 93 6.40 5.13 34.16
CA VAL A 93 7.12 5.25 32.88
C VAL A 93 6.88 6.61 32.22
N ASP A 94 7.95 7.23 31.71
CA ASP A 94 7.84 8.32 30.73
C ASP A 94 8.00 7.78 29.31
N ILE A 95 7.11 8.19 28.40
CA ILE A 95 7.18 7.86 26.97
C ILE A 95 7.98 8.94 26.24
N GLU A 96 9.02 8.52 25.53
CA GLU A 96 9.79 9.35 24.62
C GLU A 96 9.52 8.95 23.16
N TRP A 97 9.06 9.89 22.35
CA TRP A 97 8.81 9.65 20.92
C TRP A 97 10.08 9.87 20.11
N VAL A 98 10.49 8.88 19.33
CA VAL A 98 11.72 8.91 18.53
C VAL A 98 11.39 8.90 17.04
N GLN A 99 11.64 10.02 16.37
CA GLN A 99 11.51 10.12 14.91
C GLN A 99 12.71 9.45 14.25
N PHE A 100 12.44 8.48 13.37
CA PHE A 100 13.53 7.89 12.57
C PHE A 100 14.10 8.94 11.60
N PRO A 101 15.43 9.05 11.50
CA PRO A 101 16.10 10.04 10.65
C PRO A 101 16.15 9.65 9.17
N GLY A 102 15.73 8.42 8.82
CA GLY A 102 15.81 7.86 7.47
C GLY A 102 14.88 6.65 7.32
N ASP A 103 15.18 5.78 6.34
CA ASP A 103 14.39 4.59 6.09
C ASP A 103 14.37 3.64 7.32
N THR A 104 13.21 3.06 7.60
CA THR A 104 13.04 2.21 8.79
C THR A 104 13.91 0.96 8.71
N THR A 105 14.08 0.35 7.54
CA THR A 105 14.86 -0.88 7.40
C THR A 105 16.36 -0.65 7.63
N GLU A 106 16.87 0.53 7.27
CA GLU A 106 18.28 0.92 7.47
C GLU A 106 18.54 1.37 8.91
N VAL A 107 17.70 2.28 9.43
CA VAL A 107 17.90 2.89 10.76
C VAL A 107 17.89 1.84 11.87
N LEU A 108 16.94 0.90 11.81
CA LEU A 108 16.83 -0.15 12.82
C LEU A 108 18.07 -1.06 12.78
N LEU A 109 18.45 -1.51 11.58
CA LEU A 109 19.64 -2.33 11.35
C LEU A 109 20.91 -1.67 11.91
N GLN A 110 21.20 -0.44 11.50
CA GLN A 110 22.38 0.30 11.96
C GLN A 110 22.40 0.47 13.48
N SER A 111 21.25 0.78 14.10
CA SER A 111 21.18 0.99 15.55
C SER A 111 21.46 -0.28 16.35
N VAL A 112 20.95 -1.42 15.91
CA VAL A 112 21.21 -2.71 16.57
C VAL A 112 22.66 -3.15 16.33
N MET A 113 23.20 -2.96 15.12
CA MET A 113 24.63 -3.23 14.84
C MET A 113 25.57 -2.37 15.68
N ALA A 114 25.19 -1.12 15.98
CA ALA A 114 25.94 -0.24 16.86
C ALA A 114 25.86 -0.64 18.35
N GLY A 115 24.98 -1.58 18.71
CA GLY A 115 24.72 -1.97 20.09
C GLY A 115 23.96 -0.91 20.90
N ASP A 116 23.36 0.07 20.23
CA ASP A 116 22.55 1.14 20.82
C ASP A 116 21.24 1.29 20.04
N PRO A 117 20.22 0.47 20.34
CA PRO A 117 18.94 0.49 19.62
C PRO A 117 18.32 1.88 19.67
N VAL A 118 17.86 2.37 18.51
CA VAL A 118 17.34 3.74 18.35
C VAL A 118 16.11 4.02 19.23
N ALA A 119 15.32 2.98 19.52
CA ALA A 119 14.18 3.01 20.41
C ALA A 119 13.95 1.62 21.02
N ASP A 120 13.09 1.54 22.04
CA ASP A 120 12.78 0.29 22.72
C ASP A 120 11.63 -0.45 22.01
N VAL A 121 10.58 0.29 21.65
CA VAL A 121 9.45 -0.18 20.83
C VAL A 121 9.50 0.53 19.49
N VAL A 122 9.41 -0.21 18.39
CA VAL A 122 9.58 0.34 17.03
C VAL A 122 8.41 0.01 16.12
N ASN A 123 7.99 1.00 15.34
CA ASN A 123 7.01 0.86 14.28
C ASN A 123 7.68 0.40 12.99
N LEU A 124 7.03 -0.54 12.32
CA LEU A 124 7.39 -1.04 11.00
C LEU A 124 6.28 -0.67 10.04
N TYR A 125 6.60 0.04 8.96
CA TYR A 125 5.60 0.36 7.93
C TYR A 125 5.20 -0.92 7.17
N ALA A 126 3.99 -0.92 6.59
CA ALA A 126 3.48 -2.08 5.86
C ALA A 126 4.45 -2.54 4.74
N ASN A 127 4.71 -3.85 4.68
CA ASN A 127 5.66 -4.52 3.76
C ASN A 127 7.16 -4.40 4.12
N SER A 128 7.54 -3.70 5.19
CA SER A 128 8.95 -3.69 5.65
C SER A 128 9.35 -4.94 6.43
N GLN A 129 8.38 -5.71 6.93
CA GLN A 129 8.60 -6.78 7.89
C GLN A 129 9.46 -7.91 7.33
N GLY A 130 9.33 -8.24 6.04
CA GLY A 130 10.13 -9.29 5.41
C GLY A 130 11.62 -8.97 5.43
N THR A 131 11.97 -7.73 5.09
CA THR A 131 13.35 -7.22 5.17
C THR A 131 13.84 -7.26 6.61
N ILE A 132 13.08 -6.70 7.56
CA ILE A 132 13.48 -6.55 8.96
C ILE A 132 13.63 -7.89 9.68
N LEU A 133 12.75 -8.85 9.42
CA LEU A 133 12.90 -10.23 9.91
C LEU A 133 14.15 -10.87 9.31
N GLY A 134 14.41 -10.66 8.03
CA GLY A 134 15.65 -11.11 7.36
C GLY A 134 16.93 -10.49 7.94
N GLN A 135 16.84 -9.37 8.66
CA GLN A 135 17.97 -8.73 9.33
C GLN A 135 18.23 -9.28 10.74
N ASN A 136 17.26 -10.01 11.32
CA ASN A 136 17.31 -10.51 12.70
C ASN A 136 17.53 -9.41 13.75
N VAL A 137 16.93 -8.23 13.55
CA VAL A 137 17.05 -7.07 14.45
C VAL A 137 15.94 -7.00 15.50
N LEU A 138 14.91 -7.84 15.37
CA LEU A 138 13.79 -7.91 16.33
C LEU A 138 14.06 -8.92 17.44
N GLN A 139 13.64 -8.57 18.64
CA GLN A 139 13.70 -9.41 19.83
C GLN A 139 12.54 -10.43 19.80
N PRO A 140 12.81 -11.75 19.83
CA PRO A 140 11.77 -12.74 20.07
C PRO A 140 11.11 -12.54 21.43
N LEU A 141 9.79 -12.59 21.46
CA LEU A 141 8.94 -12.28 22.61
C LEU A 141 8.38 -13.52 23.31
N ASP A 142 8.76 -14.73 22.86
CA ASP A 142 8.22 -16.01 23.37
C ASP A 142 8.41 -16.18 24.89
N ASN A 143 9.48 -15.61 25.45
CA ASN A 143 9.77 -15.64 26.90
C ASN A 143 9.09 -14.51 27.69
N TYR A 144 8.36 -13.62 27.01
CA TYR A 144 7.76 -12.41 27.57
C TYR A 144 6.23 -12.40 27.42
N MET A 145 5.61 -13.55 27.11
CA MET A 145 4.17 -13.64 26.89
C MET A 145 3.34 -13.20 28.11
N ASP A 146 3.84 -13.42 29.33
CA ASP A 146 3.19 -12.97 30.57
C ASP A 146 3.13 -11.43 30.71
N ALA A 147 3.90 -10.68 29.91
CA ALA A 147 3.88 -9.22 29.91
C ALA A 147 2.72 -8.65 29.07
N PHE A 148 2.14 -9.42 28.15
CA PHE A 148 1.03 -8.97 27.32
C PHE A 148 -0.22 -8.76 28.18
N LEU A 149 -0.93 -7.66 27.95
CA LEU A 149 -2.18 -7.37 28.64
C LEU A 149 -3.27 -8.36 28.20
N PRO A 150 -4.10 -8.90 29.12
CA PRO A 150 -5.07 -9.95 28.82
C PRO A 150 -6.11 -9.61 27.74
N ASP A 151 -6.45 -8.33 27.61
CA ASP A 151 -7.49 -7.84 26.69
C ASP A 151 -6.93 -7.41 25.32
N CYS A 152 -5.62 -7.54 25.11
CA CYS A 152 -4.98 -7.19 23.85
C CYS A 152 -4.85 -8.42 22.93
N GLU A 153 -5.13 -8.22 21.64
CA GLU A 153 -4.88 -9.24 20.62
C GLU A 153 -3.38 -9.53 20.52
N ILE A 154 -3.02 -10.81 20.53
CA ILE A 154 -1.65 -11.28 20.34
C ILE A 154 -1.50 -11.63 18.86
N PRO A 155 -0.62 -10.96 18.09
CA PRO A 155 -0.41 -11.29 16.69
C PRO A 155 0.06 -12.73 16.50
N ALA A 156 -0.30 -13.33 15.36
CA ALA A 156 0.14 -14.68 15.04
C ALA A 156 1.68 -14.78 14.97
N PRO A 157 2.27 -15.91 15.42
CA PRO A 157 3.69 -16.16 15.26
C PRO A 157 4.11 -16.17 13.78
N ILE A 158 5.34 -15.73 13.50
CA ILE A 158 5.96 -15.78 12.17
C ILE A 158 7.29 -16.52 12.30
N TYR A 159 7.58 -17.44 11.38
CA TYR A 159 8.75 -18.33 11.48
C TYR A 159 8.80 -19.09 12.84
N GLY A 160 7.62 -19.45 13.37
CA GLY A 160 7.47 -20.19 14.62
C GLY A 160 7.79 -19.42 15.90
N LYS A 161 7.92 -18.09 15.85
CA LYS A 161 8.23 -17.24 17.02
C LYS A 161 7.33 -16.02 17.11
N GLN A 162 7.14 -15.49 18.31
CA GLN A 162 6.47 -14.22 18.53
C GLN A 162 7.44 -13.05 18.35
N TYR A 163 7.22 -12.17 17.37
CA TYR A 163 8.05 -10.97 17.19
C TYR A 163 7.31 -9.65 17.40
N PHE A 164 5.99 -9.66 17.23
CA PHE A 164 5.19 -8.44 17.20
C PHE A 164 4.36 -8.30 18.48
N ILE A 165 4.32 -7.08 19.00
CA ILE A 165 3.38 -6.65 20.04
C ILE A 165 2.00 -6.38 19.43
N GLU A 166 1.97 -5.81 18.23
CA GLU A 166 0.76 -5.52 17.47
C GLU A 166 1.03 -5.64 15.97
N VAL A 167 0.04 -6.12 15.22
CA VAL A 167 0.00 -6.08 13.76
C VAL A 167 -1.36 -5.52 13.36
N SER A 168 -1.37 -4.35 12.73
CA SER A 168 -2.61 -3.73 12.26
C SER A 168 -3.24 -4.54 11.13
N GLY A 169 -4.56 -4.45 11.01
CA GLY A 169 -5.32 -5.11 9.95
C GLY A 169 -6.50 -5.93 10.47
N GLY A 170 -6.51 -6.34 11.74
CA GLY A 170 -7.69 -6.94 12.37
C GLY A 170 -8.84 -5.93 12.52
N GLY A 171 -10.08 -6.41 12.52
CA GLY A 171 -11.27 -5.58 12.76
C GLY A 171 -11.52 -4.50 11.70
N THR A 172 -11.06 -4.74 10.46
CA THR A 172 -11.26 -3.86 9.30
C THR A 172 -11.87 -4.61 8.12
N HIS A 173 -12.16 -3.92 7.03
CA HIS A 173 -12.65 -4.57 5.81
C HIS A 173 -11.63 -5.58 5.26
N PRO A 174 -12.08 -6.63 4.55
CA PRO A 174 -11.20 -7.55 3.84
C PRO A 174 -10.21 -6.84 2.91
N LEU A 175 -9.10 -7.52 2.60
CA LEU A 175 -8.18 -7.09 1.55
C LEU A 175 -8.89 -7.18 0.20
N SER A 176 -8.87 -6.08 -0.56
CA SER A 176 -9.49 -5.97 -1.89
C SER A 176 -10.89 -6.59 -2.00
N PRO A 177 -11.90 -6.01 -1.30
CA PRO A 177 -13.25 -6.55 -1.27
C PRO A 177 -13.88 -6.81 -2.64
N LEU A 178 -14.86 -7.71 -2.69
CA LEU A 178 -15.68 -7.92 -3.89
C LEU A 178 -16.80 -6.89 -3.94
N PHE A 179 -16.70 -5.97 -4.90
CA PHE A 179 -17.70 -4.95 -5.18
C PHE A 179 -18.52 -5.32 -6.41
N TYR A 180 -19.73 -4.78 -6.49
CA TYR A 180 -20.59 -4.93 -7.65
C TYR A 180 -21.45 -3.69 -7.91
N ASN A 181 -21.80 -3.48 -9.18
CA ASN A 181 -22.73 -2.45 -9.61
C ASN A 181 -24.18 -2.96 -9.48
N ILE A 182 -24.96 -2.37 -8.59
CA ILE A 182 -26.30 -2.84 -8.23
C ILE A 182 -27.25 -2.68 -9.42
N ASP A 183 -27.23 -1.52 -10.07
CA ASP A 183 -28.07 -1.21 -11.23
C ASP A 183 -27.82 -2.15 -12.41
N TYR A 184 -26.57 -2.56 -12.61
CA TYR A 184 -26.28 -3.55 -13.65
C TYR A 184 -26.86 -4.92 -13.34
N ILE A 185 -26.91 -5.33 -12.07
CA ILE A 185 -27.54 -6.59 -11.66
C ILE A 185 -29.06 -6.53 -11.89
N GLU A 186 -29.72 -5.42 -11.55
CA GLU A 186 -31.17 -5.25 -11.70
C GLU A 186 -31.67 -5.32 -13.14
N GLN A 187 -30.81 -4.99 -14.10
CA GLN A 187 -31.09 -5.09 -15.53
C GLN A 187 -31.11 -6.53 -16.05
N VAL A 188 -30.50 -7.48 -15.34
CA VAL A 188 -30.38 -8.86 -15.80
C VAL A 188 -31.62 -9.68 -15.44
N ASP A 189 -32.53 -9.86 -16.39
CA ASP A 189 -33.77 -10.63 -16.16
C ASP A 189 -33.53 -12.09 -15.73
N ALA A 190 -32.42 -12.70 -16.15
CA ALA A 190 -32.06 -14.07 -15.74
C ALA A 190 -31.69 -14.19 -14.24
N LEU A 191 -31.50 -13.06 -13.55
CA LEU A 191 -31.28 -12.99 -12.11
C LEU A 191 -32.57 -12.76 -11.32
N LYS A 192 -33.73 -12.70 -11.98
CA LYS A 192 -35.02 -12.45 -11.32
C LYS A 192 -35.79 -13.74 -11.06
N GLU A 193 -36.33 -13.86 -9.85
CA GLU A 193 -37.32 -14.87 -9.50
C GLU A 193 -38.65 -14.18 -9.17
N ASN A 194 -39.75 -14.59 -9.82
CA ASN A 194 -41.06 -13.96 -9.67
C ASN A 194 -41.05 -12.43 -9.89
N GLY A 195 -40.17 -11.94 -10.76
CA GLY A 195 -40.00 -10.52 -11.08
C GLY A 195 -39.15 -9.73 -10.08
N LYS A 196 -38.63 -10.35 -9.01
CA LYS A 196 -37.70 -9.73 -8.06
C LYS A 196 -36.27 -10.19 -8.35
N THR A 197 -35.34 -9.23 -8.40
CA THR A 197 -33.89 -9.49 -8.52
C THR A 197 -33.40 -10.27 -7.30
N ILE A 198 -32.63 -11.34 -7.53
CA ILE A 198 -31.92 -12.08 -6.48
C ILE A 198 -30.51 -11.50 -6.36
N TYR A 199 -30.24 -10.81 -5.26
CA TYR A 199 -28.97 -10.12 -5.03
C TYR A 199 -27.92 -11.05 -4.39
N PRO A 200 -26.62 -10.72 -4.52
CA PRO A 200 -25.56 -11.42 -3.78
C PRO A 200 -25.80 -11.45 -2.26
N THR A 201 -26.40 -10.38 -1.71
CA THR A 201 -26.77 -10.29 -0.28
C THR A 201 -27.81 -11.32 0.13
N ASP A 202 -28.82 -11.57 -0.72
CA ASP A 202 -29.85 -12.59 -0.47
C ASP A 202 -29.19 -13.97 -0.42
N LEU A 203 -28.38 -14.28 -1.43
CA LEU A 203 -27.66 -15.55 -1.53
C LEU A 203 -26.71 -15.76 -0.35
N TYR A 204 -26.04 -14.70 0.11
CA TYR A 204 -25.14 -14.78 1.26
C TYR A 204 -25.90 -15.04 2.56
N LYS A 205 -26.97 -14.29 2.84
CA LYS A 205 -27.80 -14.48 4.04
C LYS A 205 -28.49 -15.84 4.09
N GLU A 206 -28.83 -16.39 2.93
CA GLU A 206 -29.39 -17.74 2.83
C GLU A 206 -28.33 -18.86 2.93
N GLY A 207 -27.04 -18.51 3.04
CA GLY A 207 -25.95 -19.47 3.04
C GLY A 207 -25.75 -20.17 1.68
N LYS A 208 -26.26 -19.60 0.59
CA LYS A 208 -26.16 -20.16 -0.77
C LYS A 208 -25.05 -19.53 -1.61
N TRP A 209 -24.36 -18.51 -1.10
CA TRP A 209 -23.25 -17.84 -1.82
C TRP A 209 -21.99 -18.72 -1.90
N THR A 210 -21.94 -19.56 -2.94
CA THR A 210 -20.83 -20.48 -3.22
C THR A 210 -20.19 -20.21 -4.58
N TRP A 211 -19.03 -20.81 -4.85
CA TRP A 211 -18.30 -20.68 -6.11
C TRP A 211 -19.12 -21.06 -7.34
N SER A 212 -19.85 -22.19 -7.30
CA SER A 212 -20.71 -22.57 -8.43
C SER A 212 -21.88 -21.61 -8.63
N VAL A 213 -22.46 -21.09 -7.54
CA VAL A 213 -23.53 -20.09 -7.60
C VAL A 213 -23.00 -18.78 -8.17
N PHE A 214 -21.82 -18.32 -7.75
CA PHE A 214 -21.21 -17.12 -8.30
C PHE A 214 -20.84 -17.31 -9.78
N GLU A 215 -20.31 -18.47 -10.17
CA GLU A 215 -20.02 -18.76 -11.57
C GLU A 215 -21.28 -18.71 -12.45
N ASP A 216 -22.38 -19.34 -12.02
CA ASP A 216 -23.68 -19.27 -12.71
C ASP A 216 -24.20 -17.82 -12.77
N TYR A 217 -24.03 -17.06 -11.68
CA TYR A 217 -24.39 -15.64 -11.61
C TYR A 217 -23.63 -14.82 -12.66
N LEU A 218 -22.31 -14.99 -12.73
CA LEU A 218 -21.46 -14.34 -13.72
C LEU A 218 -21.81 -14.76 -15.15
N ALA A 219 -22.14 -16.03 -15.38
CA ALA A 219 -22.55 -16.50 -16.71
C ALA A 219 -23.83 -15.82 -17.20
N LYS A 220 -24.82 -15.64 -16.31
CA LYS A 220 -26.07 -14.92 -16.62
C LYS A 220 -25.81 -13.45 -16.95
N ILE A 221 -24.94 -12.79 -16.18
CA ILE A 221 -24.52 -11.41 -16.45
C ILE A 221 -23.79 -11.32 -17.78
N ASN A 222 -22.81 -12.19 -18.02
CA ASN A 222 -22.01 -12.19 -19.24
C ASN A 222 -22.88 -12.38 -20.49
N ALA A 223 -23.90 -13.24 -20.41
CA ALA A 223 -24.86 -13.45 -21.48
C ALA A 223 -25.73 -12.20 -21.74
N HIS A 224 -26.18 -11.51 -20.68
CA HIS A 224 -26.97 -10.28 -20.81
C HIS A 224 -26.15 -9.15 -21.46
N TYR A 225 -24.92 -8.94 -21.00
CA TYR A 225 -24.04 -7.86 -21.47
C TYR A 225 -23.14 -8.26 -22.66
N ALA A 226 -23.42 -9.38 -23.34
CA ALA A 226 -22.61 -9.88 -24.45
C ALA A 226 -22.40 -8.85 -25.58
N ASN A 227 -23.40 -7.99 -25.81
CA ASN A 227 -23.38 -6.97 -26.86
C ASN A 227 -23.55 -5.55 -26.31
N SER A 228 -23.41 -5.37 -24.99
CA SER A 228 -23.57 -4.08 -24.33
C SER A 228 -22.24 -3.35 -24.26
N GLN A 229 -22.24 -2.05 -24.53
CA GLN A 229 -21.06 -1.20 -24.50
C GLN A 229 -20.96 -0.46 -23.17
N ALA A 230 -19.73 -0.23 -22.71
CA ALA A 230 -19.49 0.57 -21.51
C ALA A 230 -19.88 2.04 -21.74
N PRO A 231 -20.39 2.73 -20.70
CA PRO A 231 -20.98 4.07 -20.87
C PRO A 231 -19.95 5.15 -21.23
N GLU A 232 -18.74 5.09 -20.67
CA GLU A 232 -17.70 6.10 -20.92
C GLU A 232 -16.77 5.72 -22.07
N ARG A 233 -16.59 4.42 -22.33
CA ARG A 233 -15.75 3.87 -23.39
C ARG A 233 -16.54 2.90 -24.27
N PRO A 234 -17.34 3.39 -25.24
CA PRO A 234 -18.23 2.54 -26.04
C PRO A 234 -17.52 1.48 -26.89
N GLU A 235 -16.23 1.62 -27.14
CA GLU A 235 -15.40 0.61 -27.79
C GLU A 235 -15.12 -0.61 -26.90
N LYS A 236 -15.38 -0.50 -25.60
CA LYS A 236 -15.30 -1.59 -24.62
C LYS A 236 -16.70 -2.11 -24.32
N ARG A 237 -16.80 -3.40 -24.01
CA ARG A 237 -18.05 -4.02 -23.53
C ARG A 237 -18.15 -3.93 -22.01
N ILE A 238 -19.34 -4.21 -21.48
CA ILE A 238 -19.52 -4.45 -20.05
C ILE A 238 -19.21 -5.93 -19.76
N ASP A 239 -18.16 -6.17 -18.98
CA ASP A 239 -17.72 -7.50 -18.54
C ASP A 239 -18.49 -7.93 -17.28
N ALA A 240 -18.78 -9.23 -17.15
CA ALA A 240 -19.45 -9.73 -15.95
C ALA A 240 -18.59 -9.53 -14.71
N TYR A 241 -17.29 -9.78 -14.83
CA TYR A 241 -16.33 -9.61 -13.77
C TYR A 241 -14.97 -9.25 -14.37
N ARG A 242 -14.38 -8.16 -13.88
CA ARG A 242 -13.04 -7.72 -14.30
C ARG A 242 -12.23 -7.24 -13.11
N THR A 243 -11.01 -7.74 -12.99
CA THR A 243 -10.04 -7.31 -11.97
C THR A 243 -8.63 -7.82 -12.29
N ASP A 244 -7.65 -7.42 -11.47
CA ASP A 244 -6.36 -8.08 -11.33
C ASP A 244 -6.59 -9.49 -10.75
N TYR A 245 -6.17 -10.52 -11.48
CA TYR A 245 -6.37 -11.91 -11.05
C TYR A 245 -5.74 -12.22 -9.68
N THR A 246 -4.70 -11.48 -9.26
CA THR A 246 -4.05 -11.70 -7.95
C THR A 246 -4.97 -11.35 -6.78
N GLU A 247 -5.85 -10.35 -6.96
CA GLU A 247 -6.84 -9.94 -5.97
C GLU A 247 -7.95 -11.00 -5.82
N THR A 248 -8.43 -11.54 -6.95
CA THR A 248 -9.39 -12.65 -6.92
C THR A 248 -8.77 -13.91 -6.36
N LEU A 249 -7.52 -14.21 -6.74
CA LEU A 249 -6.85 -15.43 -6.33
C LEU A 249 -6.66 -15.48 -4.82
N ILE A 250 -6.17 -14.41 -4.21
CA ILE A 250 -5.97 -14.40 -2.76
C ILE A 250 -7.30 -14.48 -1.99
N GLN A 251 -8.35 -13.84 -2.49
CA GLN A 251 -9.71 -13.97 -1.94
C GLN A 251 -10.25 -15.39 -2.05
N ALA A 252 -10.14 -16.01 -3.22
CA ALA A 252 -10.56 -17.39 -3.45
C ALA A 252 -9.80 -18.35 -2.53
N MET A 253 -8.48 -18.19 -2.38
CA MET A 253 -7.67 -19.01 -1.49
C MET A 253 -8.18 -18.97 -0.05
N HIS A 254 -8.40 -17.79 0.50
CA HIS A 254 -8.87 -17.64 1.88
C HIS A 254 -10.31 -18.11 2.07
N SER A 255 -11.17 -17.91 1.07
CA SER A 255 -12.55 -18.41 1.10
C SER A 255 -12.63 -19.95 1.14
N ALA A 256 -11.56 -20.63 0.71
CA ALA A 256 -11.41 -22.08 0.70
C ALA A 256 -10.53 -22.62 1.86
N GLY A 257 -10.20 -21.78 2.84
CA GLY A 257 -9.34 -22.18 3.97
C GLY A 257 -7.85 -22.29 3.62
N GLY A 258 -7.43 -21.87 2.43
CA GLY A 258 -6.02 -21.75 2.03
C GLY A 258 -5.37 -20.43 2.47
N SER A 259 -4.07 -20.32 2.22
CA SER A 259 -3.25 -19.11 2.40
C SER A 259 -1.92 -19.31 1.67
N ILE A 260 -1.18 -18.24 1.41
CA ILE A 260 0.23 -18.33 1.00
C ILE A 260 1.06 -18.63 2.24
N TYR A 261 0.99 -17.77 3.26
CA TYR A 261 1.60 -18.00 4.56
C TYR A 261 0.60 -17.59 5.65
N GLY A 262 0.00 -18.55 6.33
CA GLY A 262 -1.00 -18.32 7.37
C GLY A 262 -0.44 -18.53 8.78
N GLN A 263 -1.33 -18.62 9.76
CA GLN A 263 -0.97 -18.91 11.16
C GLN A 263 -0.25 -20.26 11.32
N GLU A 264 -0.60 -21.24 10.47
CA GLU A 264 0.02 -22.57 10.43
C GLU A 264 1.29 -22.62 9.56
N GLY A 265 1.78 -21.46 9.09
CA GLY A 265 2.93 -21.35 8.20
C GLY A 265 2.57 -21.44 6.72
N LEU A 266 3.48 -21.99 5.91
CA LEU A 266 3.39 -22.01 4.46
C LEU A 266 2.23 -22.89 3.96
N GLY A 267 1.28 -22.30 3.24
CA GLY A 267 0.04 -22.93 2.76
C GLY A 267 -0.05 -23.13 1.24
N ILE A 268 1.04 -22.91 0.50
CA ILE A 268 1.04 -22.88 -0.98
C ILE A 268 0.64 -24.22 -1.63
N GLU A 269 0.80 -25.34 -0.91
CA GLU A 269 0.44 -26.70 -1.37
C GLU A 269 -0.91 -27.19 -0.82
N SER A 270 -1.59 -26.37 -0.01
CA SER A 270 -2.84 -26.76 0.64
C SER A 270 -3.93 -27.08 -0.37
N LYS A 271 -4.89 -27.93 0.04
CA LYS A 271 -6.05 -28.26 -0.79
C LYS A 271 -6.83 -27.00 -1.21
N GLY A 272 -7.13 -26.11 -0.24
CA GLY A 272 -7.84 -24.86 -0.51
C GLY A 272 -7.09 -23.95 -1.50
N THR A 273 -5.76 -23.87 -1.38
CA THR A 273 -4.92 -23.12 -2.33
C THR A 273 -5.00 -23.70 -3.74
N LYS A 274 -4.84 -25.03 -3.90
CA LYS A 274 -4.91 -25.70 -5.21
C LYS A 274 -6.30 -25.56 -5.85
N GLU A 275 -7.36 -25.72 -5.06
CA GLU A 275 -8.75 -25.55 -5.52
C GLU A 275 -9.03 -24.11 -5.95
N ALA A 276 -8.54 -23.12 -5.22
CA ALA A 276 -8.69 -21.70 -5.57
C ALA A 276 -7.99 -21.33 -6.87
N VAL A 277 -6.74 -21.78 -7.08
CA VAL A 277 -6.03 -21.53 -8.34
C VAL A 277 -6.79 -22.13 -9.52
N ALA A 278 -7.27 -23.36 -9.41
CA ALA A 278 -8.06 -24.01 -10.45
C ALA A 278 -9.41 -23.32 -10.68
N TYR A 279 -10.06 -22.80 -9.63
CA TYR A 279 -11.30 -22.03 -9.76
C TYR A 279 -11.09 -20.74 -10.55
N VAL A 280 -10.06 -19.95 -10.20
CA VAL A 280 -9.75 -18.69 -10.90
C VAL A 280 -9.34 -18.95 -12.35
N GLU A 281 -8.49 -19.95 -12.60
CA GLU A 281 -8.15 -20.41 -13.95
C GLU A 281 -9.42 -20.77 -14.74
N GLY A 282 -10.37 -21.47 -14.11
CA GLY A 282 -11.65 -21.82 -14.69
C GLY A 282 -12.50 -20.62 -15.09
N LEU A 283 -12.58 -19.59 -14.23
CA LEU A 283 -13.32 -18.35 -14.53
C LEU A 283 -12.70 -17.60 -15.72
N ILE A 284 -11.37 -17.53 -15.77
CA ILE A 284 -10.63 -16.87 -16.87
C ILE A 284 -10.85 -17.64 -18.18
N ASN A 285 -10.68 -18.96 -18.18
CA ASN A 285 -10.85 -19.81 -19.36
C ASN A 285 -12.29 -19.77 -19.92
N LYS A 286 -13.29 -19.56 -19.06
CA LYS A 286 -14.70 -19.39 -19.47
C LYS A 286 -15.02 -17.96 -19.94
N GLY A 287 -14.08 -17.02 -19.84
CA GLY A 287 -14.30 -15.61 -20.13
C GLY A 287 -15.27 -14.94 -19.16
N LEU A 288 -15.41 -15.47 -17.95
CA LEU A 288 -16.26 -14.92 -16.90
C LEU A 288 -15.51 -13.93 -16.03
N LEU A 289 -14.22 -14.16 -15.80
CA LEU A 289 -13.27 -13.19 -15.22
C LEU A 289 -12.35 -12.67 -16.32
N VAL A 290 -12.42 -11.37 -16.58
CA VAL A 290 -11.52 -10.65 -17.49
C VAL A 290 -10.38 -10.05 -16.67
N THR A 291 -9.15 -10.28 -17.11
CA THR A 291 -7.92 -9.78 -16.47
C THR A 291 -6.95 -9.35 -17.54
N GLU A 292 -6.23 -8.27 -17.30
CA GLU A 292 -5.17 -7.80 -18.19
C GLU A 292 -3.81 -8.30 -17.71
N VAL A 293 -3.01 -8.83 -18.63
CA VAL A 293 -1.63 -9.23 -18.37
C VAL A 293 -0.72 -8.69 -19.47
N VAL A 294 0.53 -8.41 -19.11
CA VAL A 294 1.57 -8.05 -20.07
C VAL A 294 1.84 -9.28 -20.95
N GLU A 295 1.77 -9.10 -22.27
CA GLU A 295 1.92 -10.17 -23.26
C GLU A 295 3.16 -11.02 -22.99
N GLY A 296 2.98 -12.35 -23.03
CA GLY A 296 4.04 -13.32 -22.76
C GLY A 296 4.41 -13.46 -21.28
N THR A 297 3.68 -12.84 -20.36
CA THR A 297 3.93 -12.93 -18.92
C THR A 297 2.64 -13.11 -18.12
N SER A 298 2.78 -13.36 -16.82
CA SER A 298 1.70 -13.35 -15.83
C SER A 298 1.65 -12.03 -15.04
N ASN A 299 2.42 -11.02 -15.45
CA ASN A 299 2.46 -9.72 -14.80
C ASN A 299 1.23 -8.90 -15.20
N ARG A 300 0.67 -8.18 -14.23
CA ARG A 300 -0.48 -7.30 -14.44
C ARG A 300 -0.05 -5.84 -14.64
N PRO A 301 -0.71 -5.06 -15.50
CA PRO A 301 -0.58 -3.61 -15.53
C PRO A 301 -0.97 -2.99 -14.18
N TYR A 302 -0.44 -1.81 -13.87
CA TYR A 302 -0.89 -1.07 -12.70
C TYR A 302 -2.34 -0.61 -12.88
N ASN A 303 -3.18 -0.80 -11.85
CA ASN A 303 -4.58 -0.36 -11.84
C ASN A 303 -5.45 -0.93 -12.98
N ALA A 304 -5.19 -2.19 -13.38
CA ALA A 304 -5.97 -2.91 -14.40
C ALA A 304 -7.45 -3.17 -14.00
N GLN A 305 -7.77 -2.98 -12.72
CA GLN A 305 -9.09 -3.19 -12.11
C GLN A 305 -9.84 -1.89 -11.86
N GLY A 306 -9.20 -0.89 -11.26
CA GLY A 306 -9.88 0.29 -10.72
C GLY A 306 -10.37 1.23 -11.82
N ALA A 307 -9.50 1.59 -12.76
CA ALA A 307 -9.87 2.52 -13.83
C ALA A 307 -11.00 1.97 -14.73
N PRO A 308 -10.96 0.72 -15.22
CA PRO A 308 -12.08 0.16 -15.99
C PRO A 308 -13.40 0.14 -15.23
N PHE A 309 -13.39 -0.23 -13.95
CA PHE A 309 -14.59 -0.25 -13.13
C PHE A 309 -15.16 1.14 -12.89
N GLU A 310 -14.28 2.12 -12.62
CA GLU A 310 -14.63 3.54 -12.54
C GLU A 310 -15.31 4.04 -13.83
N MET A 311 -14.99 3.50 -15.01
CA MET A 311 -15.60 3.84 -16.31
C MET A 311 -16.84 3.00 -16.66
N GLY A 312 -17.29 2.12 -15.76
CA GLY A 312 -18.48 1.28 -15.97
C GLY A 312 -18.26 0.06 -16.88
N GLU A 313 -17.03 -0.46 -16.97
CA GLU A 313 -16.72 -1.61 -17.84
C GLU A 313 -16.96 -2.98 -17.21
N SER A 314 -17.33 -3.07 -15.94
CA SER A 314 -17.67 -4.36 -15.35
C SER A 314 -18.77 -4.30 -14.30
N VAL A 315 -19.45 -5.43 -14.13
CA VAL A 315 -20.48 -5.58 -13.09
C VAL A 315 -19.85 -5.89 -11.74
N PHE A 316 -18.96 -6.87 -11.67
CA PHE A 316 -18.16 -7.18 -10.47
C PHE A 316 -16.72 -6.69 -10.62
N THR A 317 -16.07 -6.43 -9.47
CA THR A 317 -14.62 -6.24 -9.38
C THR A 317 -14.10 -6.51 -7.97
N ASN A 318 -12.88 -7.03 -7.83
CA ASN A 318 -12.08 -6.84 -6.62
C ASN A 318 -11.24 -5.57 -6.81
N ILE A 319 -11.29 -4.64 -5.85
CA ILE A 319 -10.44 -3.45 -5.85
C ILE A 319 -9.98 -3.13 -4.45
N GLU A 320 -8.82 -2.51 -4.34
CA GLU A 320 -8.27 -2.04 -3.08
C GLU A 320 -9.21 -1.05 -2.40
N ASP A 321 -9.32 -1.12 -1.08
CA ASP A 321 -10.29 -0.34 -0.29
C ASP A 321 -10.14 1.16 -0.45
N TRP A 322 -8.90 1.65 -0.57
CA TRP A 322 -8.60 3.07 -0.75
C TRP A 322 -9.07 3.61 -2.12
N ARG A 323 -9.38 2.73 -3.09
CA ARG A 323 -9.98 3.11 -4.39
C ARG A 323 -11.50 3.11 -4.37
N SER A 324 -12.13 2.45 -3.38
CA SER A 324 -13.59 2.29 -3.33
C SER A 324 -14.36 3.61 -3.35
N SER A 325 -13.83 4.66 -2.71
CA SER A 325 -14.48 5.98 -2.69
C SER A 325 -14.49 6.65 -4.07
N GLY A 326 -13.41 6.51 -4.85
CA GLY A 326 -13.34 7.00 -6.22
C GLY A 326 -14.31 6.27 -7.13
N ALA A 327 -14.32 4.93 -7.05
CA ALA A 327 -15.26 4.08 -7.76
C ALA A 327 -16.72 4.39 -7.45
N ALA A 328 -17.07 4.59 -6.16
CA ALA A 328 -18.42 4.93 -5.74
C ALA A 328 -18.86 6.31 -6.25
N SER A 329 -17.97 7.31 -6.22
CA SER A 329 -18.25 8.62 -6.78
C SER A 329 -18.54 8.54 -8.28
N LYS A 330 -17.73 7.79 -9.03
CA LYS A 330 -17.93 7.62 -10.47
C LYS A 330 -19.19 6.85 -10.83
N ALA A 331 -19.53 5.82 -10.05
CA ALA A 331 -20.83 5.15 -10.18
C ALA A 331 -21.99 6.14 -9.94
N ALA A 332 -21.91 6.95 -8.87
CA ALA A 332 -22.94 7.93 -8.55
C ALA A 332 -23.09 9.01 -9.64
N ASP A 333 -22.00 9.45 -10.29
CA ASP A 333 -22.04 10.38 -11.43
C ASP A 333 -22.87 9.81 -12.60
N ARG A 334 -22.90 8.47 -12.74
CA ARG A 334 -23.74 7.76 -13.71
C ARG A 334 -25.13 7.40 -13.20
N GLY A 335 -25.49 7.84 -11.98
CA GLY A 335 -26.74 7.48 -11.32
C GLY A 335 -26.79 6.01 -10.90
N GLN A 336 -25.63 5.39 -10.66
CA GLN A 336 -25.48 3.99 -10.27
C GLN A 336 -25.01 3.86 -8.82
N SER A 337 -25.27 2.71 -8.23
CA SER A 337 -24.93 2.37 -6.85
C SER A 337 -24.01 1.16 -6.76
N LEU A 338 -23.09 1.20 -5.79
CA LEU A 338 -22.15 0.10 -5.53
C LEU A 338 -22.54 -0.69 -4.29
N GLY A 339 -22.49 -2.01 -4.42
CA GLY A 339 -22.63 -2.96 -3.34
C GLY A 339 -21.31 -3.64 -2.95
N PHE A 340 -21.29 -4.22 -1.76
CA PHE A 340 -20.20 -5.02 -1.20
C PHE A 340 -20.71 -6.40 -0.83
N ILE A 341 -19.91 -7.44 -1.08
CA ILE A 341 -20.19 -8.78 -0.58
C ILE A 341 -18.88 -9.52 -0.24
N PRO A 342 -18.85 -10.36 0.81
CA PRO A 342 -17.76 -11.29 1.00
C PRO A 342 -17.56 -12.22 -0.20
N PHE A 343 -16.31 -12.58 -0.49
CA PHE A 343 -15.98 -13.48 -1.58
C PHE A 343 -16.61 -14.86 -1.31
N PRO A 344 -17.26 -15.50 -2.31
CA PRO A 344 -17.98 -16.76 -2.11
C PRO A 344 -17.06 -17.91 -1.70
N ARG A 345 -17.61 -18.89 -0.98
CA ARG A 345 -16.89 -20.10 -0.53
C ARG A 345 -17.02 -21.28 -1.53
N PRO A 346 -16.17 -22.32 -1.45
CA PRO A 346 -16.38 -23.55 -2.19
C PRO A 346 -17.71 -24.23 -1.87
N ASP A 347 -18.30 -24.93 -2.84
CA ASP A 347 -19.57 -25.65 -2.64
C ASP A 347 -19.52 -26.73 -1.55
N SER A 348 -18.34 -27.26 -1.29
CA SER A 348 -18.09 -28.29 -0.27
C SER A 348 -18.05 -27.74 1.16
N MET A 349 -17.99 -26.42 1.33
CA MET A 349 -17.80 -25.75 2.62
C MET A 349 -19.13 -25.26 3.21
N ALA A 350 -19.35 -25.52 4.51
CA ALA A 350 -20.50 -24.98 5.22
C ALA A 350 -20.39 -23.45 5.36
N PHE A 351 -21.52 -22.76 5.49
CA PHE A 351 -21.52 -21.29 5.60
C PHE A 351 -20.87 -20.80 6.90
N ASP A 352 -21.00 -21.57 7.98
CA ASP A 352 -20.42 -21.31 9.31
C ASP A 352 -19.10 -22.05 9.56
N ASP A 353 -18.49 -22.61 8.51
CA ASP A 353 -17.18 -23.26 8.62
C ASP A 353 -16.13 -22.21 9.03
N PRO A 354 -15.33 -22.43 10.10
CA PRO A 354 -14.30 -21.48 10.51
C PRO A 354 -13.21 -21.26 9.46
N ASN A 355 -13.08 -22.16 8.47
CA ASN A 355 -12.17 -21.99 7.35
C ASN A 355 -12.74 -21.14 6.22
N TYR A 356 -14.03 -20.77 6.26
CA TYR A 356 -14.57 -19.76 5.36
C TYR A 356 -14.17 -18.37 5.87
N ARG A 357 -13.05 -17.87 5.39
CA ARG A 357 -12.44 -16.62 5.86
C ARG A 357 -12.28 -15.64 4.71
N GLN A 358 -12.43 -14.36 5.00
CA GLN A 358 -12.02 -13.30 4.09
C GLN A 358 -10.55 -12.98 4.31
N VAL A 359 -9.81 -12.65 3.25
CA VAL A 359 -8.37 -12.39 3.38
C VAL A 359 -8.11 -11.05 4.06
N ARG A 360 -7.08 -11.01 4.91
CA ARG A 360 -6.44 -9.77 5.33
C ARG A 360 -4.96 -9.96 5.59
N THR A 361 -4.16 -9.05 5.03
CA THR A 361 -2.72 -8.97 5.28
C THR A 361 -2.41 -8.11 6.48
N GLY A 362 -1.26 -8.37 7.12
CA GLY A 362 -0.71 -7.51 8.16
C GLY A 362 -0.29 -6.15 7.60
N GLY A 363 -0.70 -5.08 8.27
CA GLY A 363 -0.33 -3.69 7.96
C GLY A 363 0.92 -3.25 8.72
N GLU A 364 0.90 -2.01 9.23
CA GLU A 364 1.92 -1.56 10.17
C GLU A 364 2.02 -2.49 11.38
N SER A 365 3.23 -2.69 11.89
CA SER A 365 3.50 -3.59 13.01
C SER A 365 4.39 -2.94 14.05
N TRP A 366 4.31 -3.42 15.27
CA TRP A 366 5.09 -2.91 16.39
C TRP A 366 5.87 -4.03 17.05
N ALA A 367 7.16 -3.81 17.28
CA ALA A 367 8.08 -4.81 17.78
C ALA A 367 9.08 -4.20 18.77
N ILE A 368 9.85 -5.06 19.44
CA ILE A 368 10.98 -4.65 20.28
C ILE A 368 12.27 -4.97 19.54
N LEU A 369 13.23 -4.03 19.58
CA LEU A 369 14.55 -4.26 18.99
C LEU A 369 15.41 -5.16 19.87
N ARG A 370 16.27 -5.96 19.24
CA ARG A 370 17.38 -6.60 19.94
C ARG A 370 18.31 -5.53 20.53
N GLY A 371 18.94 -5.87 21.66
CA GLY A 371 19.83 -4.95 22.37
C GLY A 371 19.11 -4.06 23.40
N VAL A 372 17.78 -4.06 23.41
CA VAL A 372 17.00 -3.48 24.52
C VAL A 372 17.27 -4.30 25.79
N ASP A 373 17.50 -3.62 26.91
CA ASP A 373 17.73 -4.26 28.22
C ASP A 373 16.58 -5.24 28.54
N GLU A 374 16.92 -6.49 28.87
CA GLU A 374 15.95 -7.55 29.18
C GLU A 374 14.96 -7.15 30.28
N ALA A 375 15.40 -6.35 31.26
CA ALA A 375 14.54 -5.86 32.32
C ALA A 375 13.53 -4.80 31.85
N LYS A 376 13.81 -4.10 30.73
CA LYS A 376 12.87 -3.14 30.13
C LYS A 376 11.82 -3.80 29.24
N ILE A 377 12.07 -4.98 28.67
CA ILE A 377 11.19 -5.62 27.68
C ILE A 377 9.73 -5.78 28.20
N PRO A 378 9.47 -6.36 29.40
CA PRO A 378 8.10 -6.47 29.90
C PRO A 378 7.40 -5.12 30.04
N VAL A 379 8.12 -4.13 30.55
CA VAL A 379 7.60 -2.77 30.77
C VAL A 379 7.33 -2.07 29.44
N ALA A 380 8.13 -2.31 28.40
CA ALA A 380 7.94 -1.75 27.07
C ALA A 380 6.67 -2.31 26.39
N ILE A 381 6.42 -3.62 26.49
CA ILE A 381 5.19 -4.28 26.00
C ILE A 381 3.97 -3.66 26.69
N GLN A 382 3.97 -3.62 28.02
CA GLN A 382 2.87 -3.08 28.82
C GLN A 382 2.64 -1.59 28.56
N THR A 383 3.71 -0.81 28.41
CA THR A 383 3.64 0.62 28.11
C THR A 383 2.93 0.86 26.78
N TYR A 384 3.35 0.14 25.73
CA TYR A 384 2.75 0.28 24.40
C TYR A 384 1.26 -0.12 24.40
N GLN A 385 0.93 -1.27 24.99
CA GLN A 385 -0.45 -1.77 25.01
C GLN A 385 -1.36 -0.89 25.87
N LEU A 386 -0.93 -0.48 27.07
CA LEU A 386 -1.70 0.40 27.94
C LEU A 386 -1.95 1.76 27.30
N PHE A 387 -0.94 2.35 26.66
CA PHE A 387 -1.07 3.61 25.93
C PHE A 387 -2.14 3.49 24.83
N ASN A 388 -2.03 2.50 23.95
CA ASN A 388 -2.94 2.36 22.82
C ASN A 388 -4.37 1.98 23.26
N SER A 389 -4.53 1.10 24.24
CA SER A 389 -5.85 0.76 24.78
C SER A 389 -6.54 1.98 25.40
N GLU A 390 -5.81 2.85 26.10
CA GLU A 390 -6.39 4.08 26.66
C GLU A 390 -6.72 5.10 25.55
N VAL A 391 -5.85 5.26 24.54
CA VAL A 391 -6.15 6.11 23.36
C VAL A 391 -7.44 5.65 22.68
N GLN A 392 -7.60 4.35 22.43
CA GLN A 392 -8.80 3.80 21.82
C GLN A 392 -10.04 4.04 22.68
N LYS A 393 -9.95 3.81 24.00
CA LYS A 393 -11.04 4.02 24.95
C LYS A 393 -11.49 5.49 24.97
N LEU A 394 -10.56 6.42 25.17
CA LEU A 394 -10.87 7.86 25.23
C LEU A 394 -11.42 8.38 23.90
N THR A 395 -10.90 7.89 22.77
CA THR A 395 -11.43 8.21 21.43
C THR A 395 -12.91 7.80 21.30
N LYS A 396 -13.29 6.62 21.80
CA LYS A 396 -14.70 6.16 21.81
C LYS A 396 -15.58 7.03 22.70
N GLU A 397 -15.11 7.42 23.88
CA GLU A 397 -15.85 8.29 24.83
C GLU A 397 -16.14 9.68 24.25
N VAL A 398 -15.14 10.28 23.59
CA VAL A 398 -15.26 11.58 22.93
C VAL A 398 -16.24 11.50 21.75
N ASN A 399 -16.20 10.41 20.97
CA ASN A 399 -17.01 10.30 19.76
C ASN A 399 -18.47 9.90 19.99
N GLY A 400 -18.84 9.25 21.10
CA GLY A 400 -20.25 8.86 21.28
C GLY A 400 -20.56 7.80 22.34
N GLY A 401 -19.56 7.02 22.79
CA GLY A 401 -19.77 5.84 23.63
C GLY A 401 -19.89 4.54 22.82
N ALA A 402 -19.97 3.40 23.51
CA ALA A 402 -19.83 2.03 22.96
C ALA A 402 -20.95 1.57 22.01
N ASP A 403 -22.05 2.32 21.87
CA ASP A 403 -23.26 1.88 21.15
C ASP A 403 -23.34 2.39 19.69
N GLU A 404 -22.44 3.27 19.24
CA GLU A 404 -22.38 3.67 17.82
C GLU A 404 -21.44 2.72 17.05
N LYS A 405 -22.00 1.94 16.09
CA LYS A 405 -21.19 1.16 15.15
C LYS A 405 -20.20 2.11 14.44
N ALA A 406 -18.95 1.65 14.28
CA ALA A 406 -17.92 2.44 13.61
C ALA A 406 -18.41 2.90 12.22
N PRO A 407 -18.01 4.09 11.74
CA PRO A 407 -18.41 4.52 10.41
C PRO A 407 -17.92 3.52 9.36
N ILE A 408 -18.77 3.22 8.37
CA ILE A 408 -18.37 2.45 7.20
C ILE A 408 -17.32 3.26 6.44
N ARG A 409 -16.13 2.67 6.30
CA ARG A 409 -14.94 3.37 5.77
C ARG A 409 -14.71 3.17 4.28
N ILE A 410 -15.55 2.36 3.64
CA ILE A 410 -15.53 2.13 2.19
C ILE A 410 -16.67 2.90 1.52
N GLY A 411 -16.46 3.33 0.28
CA GLY A 411 -17.51 3.96 -0.52
C GLY A 411 -18.50 2.91 -1.01
N ILE A 412 -19.66 2.79 -0.35
CA ILE A 412 -20.77 1.91 -0.77
C ILE A 412 -22.11 2.62 -0.59
N ASP A 413 -23.11 2.22 -1.38
CA ASP A 413 -24.47 2.74 -1.24
C ASP A 413 -25.27 1.95 -0.20
N LEU A 414 -25.25 2.45 1.03
CA LEU A 414 -26.01 1.88 2.16
C LEU A 414 -27.51 2.22 2.11
N PHE A 415 -27.94 3.07 1.19
CA PHE A 415 -29.31 3.59 1.14
C PHE A 415 -30.16 2.94 0.06
N HIS A 416 -29.61 1.95 -0.67
CA HIS A 416 -30.39 1.16 -1.62
C HIS A 416 -31.62 0.54 -0.95
N GLU A 417 -32.81 0.79 -1.48
CA GLU A 417 -34.09 0.49 -0.80
C GLU A 417 -34.27 -1.00 -0.46
N GLU A 418 -33.80 -1.90 -1.33
CA GLU A 418 -33.98 -3.35 -1.16
C GLU A 418 -32.89 -4.02 -0.31
N ILE A 419 -31.63 -3.58 -0.41
CA ILE A 419 -30.46 -4.31 0.11
C ILE A 419 -29.52 -3.49 0.99
N GLY A 420 -29.76 -2.18 1.15
CA GLY A 420 -28.87 -1.29 1.90
C GLY A 420 -28.65 -1.72 3.36
N ALA A 421 -29.73 -2.09 4.05
CA ALA A 421 -29.66 -2.57 5.44
C ALA A 421 -28.91 -3.91 5.54
N ASP A 422 -29.13 -4.83 4.60
CA ASP A 422 -28.49 -6.14 4.59
C ASP A 422 -26.99 -6.02 4.27
N MET A 423 -26.61 -5.17 3.30
CA MET A 423 -25.22 -4.86 3.02
C MET A 423 -24.52 -4.24 4.22
N GLN A 424 -25.20 -3.35 4.96
CA GLN A 424 -24.65 -2.76 6.16
C GLN A 424 -24.33 -3.82 7.23
N ASP A 425 -25.26 -4.75 7.48
CA ASP A 425 -25.05 -5.82 8.47
C ASP A 425 -23.99 -6.83 8.02
N ILE A 426 -23.93 -7.16 6.72
CA ILE A 426 -22.88 -8.01 6.14
C ILE A 426 -21.51 -7.33 6.24
N TYR A 427 -21.43 -6.03 5.97
CA TYR A 427 -20.19 -5.27 6.10
C TYR A 427 -19.68 -5.32 7.54
N TYR A 428 -20.52 -4.98 8.51
CA TYR A 428 -20.09 -4.97 9.92
C TYR A 428 -19.69 -6.36 10.41
N SER A 429 -20.46 -7.40 10.10
CA SER A 429 -20.13 -8.77 10.50
C SER A 429 -18.84 -9.28 9.82
N SER A 430 -18.64 -8.96 8.54
CA SER A 430 -17.40 -9.26 7.82
C SER A 430 -16.21 -8.53 8.44
N THR A 431 -16.38 -7.26 8.83
CA THR A 431 -15.31 -6.44 9.41
C THR A 431 -14.91 -6.97 10.80
N GLU A 432 -15.89 -7.33 11.62
CA GLU A 432 -15.68 -7.94 12.95
C GLU A 432 -14.98 -9.30 12.86
N ALA A 433 -15.32 -10.11 11.85
CA ALA A 433 -14.72 -11.42 11.62
C ALA A 433 -13.36 -11.37 10.91
N THR A 434 -12.96 -10.23 10.36
CA THR A 434 -11.71 -10.10 9.61
C THR A 434 -10.53 -9.97 10.57
N VAL A 435 -9.63 -10.93 10.51
CA VAL A 435 -8.37 -10.98 11.25
C VAL A 435 -7.21 -11.06 10.28
N VAL A 436 -6.02 -10.62 10.69
CA VAL A 436 -4.80 -10.83 9.90
C VAL A 436 -4.55 -12.33 9.79
N ASN A 437 -4.72 -12.86 8.59
CA ASN A 437 -4.63 -14.29 8.30
C ASN A 437 -3.74 -14.61 7.09
N GLU A 438 -3.18 -13.58 6.44
CA GLU A 438 -2.18 -13.70 5.38
C GLU A 438 -0.91 -12.91 5.77
N LEU A 439 0.18 -13.64 5.98
CA LEU A 439 1.47 -13.11 6.44
C LEU A 439 2.52 -13.12 5.33
N SER A 440 2.21 -13.53 4.11
CA SER A 440 3.19 -13.65 3.03
C SER A 440 3.78 -12.33 2.54
N ASN A 441 3.08 -11.20 2.72
CA ASN A 441 3.67 -9.87 2.56
C ASN A 441 4.72 -9.60 3.63
N MET A 442 4.47 -10.05 4.87
CA MET A 442 5.38 -9.87 6.00
C MET A 442 6.58 -10.83 5.95
N THR A 443 6.51 -11.92 5.18
CA THR A 443 7.66 -12.81 4.90
C THR A 443 8.33 -12.52 3.55
N GLY A 444 7.74 -11.63 2.74
CA GLY A 444 8.26 -11.24 1.43
C GLY A 444 8.08 -12.30 0.34
N VAL A 445 7.23 -13.32 0.52
CA VAL A 445 7.03 -14.43 -0.44
C VAL A 445 5.75 -14.32 -1.29
N TYR A 446 4.93 -13.30 -1.05
CA TYR A 446 3.66 -13.09 -1.76
C TYR A 446 3.82 -13.11 -3.28
N TRP A 447 4.77 -12.31 -3.79
CA TRP A 447 4.98 -12.17 -5.24
C TRP A 447 5.65 -13.40 -5.87
N ASP A 448 6.47 -14.13 -5.11
CA ASP A 448 7.05 -15.39 -5.56
C ASP A 448 5.94 -16.43 -5.83
N PHE A 449 4.96 -16.52 -4.93
CA PHE A 449 3.77 -17.33 -5.13
C PHE A 449 2.94 -16.85 -6.31
N MET A 450 2.61 -15.55 -6.37
CA MET A 450 1.77 -15.01 -7.44
C MET A 450 2.38 -15.25 -8.82
N LYS A 451 3.71 -15.22 -8.95
CA LYS A 451 4.41 -15.57 -10.19
C LYS A 451 4.20 -17.04 -10.57
N ILE A 452 4.36 -17.98 -9.64
CA ILE A 452 4.19 -19.41 -9.91
C ILE A 452 2.73 -19.71 -10.29
N ALA A 453 1.77 -19.19 -9.52
CA ALA A 453 0.35 -19.39 -9.78
C ALA A 453 -0.08 -18.71 -11.09
N GLY A 454 0.29 -17.45 -11.30
CA GLY A 454 0.01 -16.71 -12.53
C GLY A 454 0.57 -17.39 -13.77
N ASP A 455 1.84 -17.82 -13.74
CA ASP A 455 2.43 -18.54 -14.87
C ASP A 455 1.62 -19.79 -15.23
N SER A 456 1.13 -20.53 -14.22
CA SER A 456 0.29 -21.71 -14.45
C SER A 456 -1.08 -21.37 -15.01
N ILE A 457 -1.74 -20.33 -14.49
CA ILE A 457 -3.07 -19.87 -14.94
C ILE A 457 -3.02 -19.45 -16.42
N PHE A 458 -1.97 -18.73 -16.83
CA PHE A 458 -1.85 -18.20 -18.19
C PHE A 458 -0.99 -19.07 -19.12
N GLY A 459 -0.48 -20.21 -18.65
CA GLY A 459 0.37 -21.10 -19.45
C GLY A 459 1.67 -20.45 -19.93
N VAL A 460 2.21 -19.47 -19.18
CA VAL A 460 3.41 -18.70 -19.55
C VAL A 460 4.59 -19.65 -19.71
N ASP A 461 5.31 -19.53 -20.84
CA ASP A 461 6.43 -20.40 -21.22
C ASP A 461 6.10 -21.90 -21.17
N GLY A 462 4.84 -22.27 -21.41
CA GLY A 462 4.40 -23.67 -21.33
C GLY A 462 4.32 -24.20 -19.90
N SER A 463 4.16 -23.32 -18.91
CA SER A 463 3.96 -23.72 -17.51
C SER A 463 2.76 -24.66 -17.38
N PRO A 464 2.89 -25.75 -16.59
CA PRO A 464 1.81 -26.72 -16.40
C PRO A 464 0.76 -26.17 -15.42
N SER A 465 -0.26 -26.98 -15.12
CA SER A 465 -1.22 -26.68 -14.05
C SER A 465 -0.51 -26.40 -12.73
N TYR A 466 -1.16 -25.61 -11.87
CA TYR A 466 -0.57 -25.17 -10.60
C TYR A 466 -0.10 -26.34 -9.73
N GLU A 467 -0.84 -27.45 -9.70
CA GLU A 467 -0.47 -28.65 -8.92
C GLU A 467 0.90 -29.21 -9.32
N VAL A 468 1.28 -29.13 -10.60
CA VAL A 468 2.60 -29.55 -11.08
C VAL A 468 3.62 -28.43 -10.94
N ALA A 469 3.21 -27.19 -11.23
CA ALA A 469 4.09 -26.02 -11.19
C ALA A 469 4.63 -25.76 -9.79
N VAL A 470 3.78 -25.87 -8.75
CA VAL A 470 4.19 -25.66 -7.36
C VAL A 470 5.22 -26.69 -6.92
N GLU A 471 5.06 -27.98 -7.25
CA GLU A 471 6.06 -29.01 -6.91
C GLU A 471 7.41 -28.74 -7.57
N ALA A 472 7.40 -28.26 -8.81
CA ALA A 472 8.61 -27.98 -9.56
C ALA A 472 9.33 -26.70 -9.11
N LYS A 473 8.58 -25.68 -8.65
CA LYS A 473 9.11 -24.33 -8.39
C LYS A 473 9.07 -23.89 -6.92
N LYS A 474 8.47 -24.67 -6.00
CA LYS A 474 8.35 -24.29 -4.58
C LYS A 474 9.66 -23.99 -3.87
N ALA A 475 10.78 -24.55 -4.35
CA ALA A 475 12.12 -24.25 -3.86
C ALA A 475 12.42 -22.73 -3.82
N ILE A 476 11.90 -21.96 -4.78
CA ILE A 476 12.03 -20.49 -4.81
C ILE A 476 11.50 -19.85 -3.51
N ILE A 477 10.40 -20.39 -2.97
CA ILE A 477 9.76 -19.89 -1.75
C ILE A 477 10.34 -20.56 -0.51
N THR A 478 10.48 -21.90 -0.52
CA THR A 478 10.93 -22.65 0.65
C THR A 478 12.37 -22.33 1.02
N ASP A 479 13.24 -22.12 0.04
CA ASP A 479 14.65 -21.80 0.31
C ASP A 479 14.79 -20.38 0.88
N LYS A 480 13.94 -19.44 0.43
CA LYS A 480 13.86 -18.08 0.97
C LYS A 480 13.38 -18.09 2.42
N ILE A 481 12.33 -18.85 2.72
CA ILE A 481 11.83 -19.04 4.09
C ILE A 481 12.91 -19.67 4.97
N ALA A 482 13.52 -20.76 4.52
CA ALA A 482 14.56 -21.46 5.27
C ALA A 482 15.79 -20.57 5.53
N SER A 483 16.16 -19.70 4.59
CA SER A 483 17.25 -18.73 4.74
C SER A 483 16.95 -17.71 5.85
N VAL A 484 15.73 -17.15 5.86
CA VAL A 484 15.29 -16.23 6.93
C VAL A 484 15.19 -16.95 8.27
N GLU A 485 14.63 -18.16 8.33
CA GLU A 485 14.58 -18.97 9.55
C GLU A 485 15.96 -19.27 10.13
N ALA A 486 16.94 -19.62 9.28
CA ALA A 486 18.32 -19.83 9.70
C ALA A 486 18.90 -18.55 10.31
N THR A 487 18.64 -17.40 9.69
CA THR A 487 19.08 -16.09 10.19
C THR A 487 18.43 -15.75 11.54
N LEU A 488 17.12 -15.94 11.67
CA LEU A 488 16.34 -15.70 12.89
C LEU A 488 16.66 -16.67 14.04
N ASN A 489 17.20 -17.85 13.73
CA ASN A 489 17.67 -18.82 14.73
C ASN A 489 19.12 -18.57 15.19
N SER A 490 19.78 -17.57 14.60
CA SER A 490 21.08 -17.11 15.04
C SER A 490 20.98 -15.94 16.03
N THR A 491 22.14 -15.52 16.55
CA THR A 491 22.29 -14.26 17.31
C THR A 491 22.84 -13.13 16.46
N GLU A 492 23.22 -13.42 15.22
CA GLU A 492 23.87 -12.48 14.34
C GLU A 492 22.82 -11.58 13.67
N VAL A 493 23.09 -10.29 13.69
CA VAL A 493 22.39 -9.31 12.87
C VAL A 493 22.95 -9.44 11.46
N LYS A 494 22.06 -9.46 10.47
CA LYS A 494 22.44 -9.63 9.08
C LYS A 494 22.08 -8.38 8.29
N ASP A 495 23.06 -7.85 7.56
CA ASP A 495 22.75 -6.89 6.51
C ASP A 495 22.19 -7.62 5.29
N ASN A 496 21.00 -7.20 4.87
CA ASN A 496 20.30 -7.71 3.70
C ASN A 496 19.82 -6.59 2.78
N ILE A 497 20.30 -5.37 2.99
CA ILE A 497 20.00 -4.22 2.15
C ILE A 497 21.04 -4.18 1.03
N ALA A 498 20.57 -3.93 -0.18
CA ALA A 498 21.46 -3.90 -1.34
C ALA A 498 21.98 -2.47 -1.58
N PRO A 499 23.19 -2.32 -2.16
CA PRO A 499 23.71 -1.01 -2.56
C PRO A 499 22.75 -0.23 -3.45
N ALA A 500 22.57 1.05 -3.12
CA ALA A 500 21.74 1.98 -3.88
C ALA A 500 22.59 2.79 -4.87
N PHE A 501 22.12 2.87 -6.11
CA PHE A 501 22.69 3.74 -7.14
C PHE A 501 22.04 5.12 -7.08
N THR A 502 22.84 6.17 -7.19
CA THR A 502 22.37 7.55 -7.38
C THR A 502 23.00 8.12 -8.64
N GLN A 503 22.18 8.51 -9.60
CA GLN A 503 22.62 9.17 -10.82
C GLN A 503 23.24 10.53 -10.47
N VAL A 504 24.43 10.82 -10.99
CA VAL A 504 25.15 12.08 -10.71
C VAL A 504 24.38 13.29 -11.25
N GLU A 505 23.79 13.15 -12.43
CA GLU A 505 22.88 14.13 -13.02
C GLU A 505 21.47 13.56 -13.06
N ALA A 506 20.63 13.96 -12.10
CA ALA A 506 19.28 13.43 -11.94
C ALA A 506 18.44 13.62 -13.20
N GLY A 507 17.86 12.52 -13.70
CA GLY A 507 16.99 12.53 -14.88
C GLY A 507 17.74 12.55 -16.22
N LYS A 508 19.07 12.44 -16.21
CA LYS A 508 19.85 12.33 -17.45
C LYS A 508 19.43 11.10 -18.24
N THR A 509 19.10 11.31 -19.51
CA THR A 509 18.80 10.26 -20.48
C THR A 509 20.03 9.89 -21.30
N TYR A 510 20.15 8.62 -21.69
CA TYR A 510 21.31 8.14 -22.45
C TYR A 510 20.93 7.85 -23.90
N ALA A 511 21.50 8.63 -24.82
CA ALA A 511 21.30 8.47 -26.25
C ALA A 511 22.64 8.50 -26.99
N PHE A 512 22.87 7.55 -27.88
CA PHE A 512 24.13 7.39 -28.60
C PHE A 512 23.90 7.21 -30.10
N PRO A 513 24.80 7.74 -30.95
CA PRO A 513 24.71 7.49 -32.38
C PRO A 513 24.96 6.01 -32.67
N LYS A 514 24.25 5.48 -33.66
CA LYS A 514 24.44 4.13 -34.19
C LYS A 514 25.92 3.88 -34.50
N GLY A 515 26.41 2.73 -34.03
CA GLY A 515 27.80 2.28 -34.16
C GLY A 515 28.71 2.70 -33.00
N THR A 516 28.17 3.34 -31.95
CA THR A 516 28.93 3.63 -30.73
C THR A 516 29.42 2.33 -30.10
N ASP A 517 30.71 2.27 -29.77
CA ASP A 517 31.28 1.14 -29.04
C ASP A 517 30.87 1.23 -27.56
N PRO A 518 30.08 0.29 -27.02
CA PRO A 518 29.66 0.34 -25.62
C PRO A 518 30.83 0.30 -24.63
N ALA A 519 31.96 -0.30 -25.00
CA ALA A 519 33.16 -0.34 -24.14
C ALA A 519 33.85 1.03 -24.01
N SER A 520 33.50 1.99 -24.86
CA SER A 520 34.01 3.37 -24.80
C SER A 520 33.22 4.28 -23.85
N ILE A 521 32.07 3.83 -23.35
CA ILE A 521 31.18 4.61 -22.49
C ILE A 521 31.61 4.45 -21.02
N ASP A 522 31.92 5.56 -20.36
CA ASP A 522 32.25 5.58 -18.93
C ASP A 522 31.00 5.64 -18.05
N TRP A 523 30.33 4.50 -17.93
CA TRP A 523 29.15 4.36 -17.08
C TRP A 523 29.44 4.63 -15.60
N ALA A 524 30.64 4.33 -15.10
CA ALA A 524 30.97 4.50 -13.69
C ALA A 524 30.98 5.98 -13.27
N SER A 525 31.31 6.89 -14.18
CA SER A 525 31.28 8.35 -13.92
C SER A 525 29.87 8.91 -13.76
N GLU A 526 28.85 8.19 -14.24
CA GLU A 526 27.47 8.63 -14.30
C GLU A 526 26.70 8.35 -13.00
N PHE A 527 27.26 7.52 -12.12
CA PHE A 527 26.61 7.07 -10.90
C PHE A 527 27.54 7.14 -9.69
N THR A 528 26.95 7.46 -8.55
CA THR A 528 27.52 7.14 -7.25
C THR A 528 26.78 5.94 -6.68
N VAL A 529 27.47 5.14 -5.87
CA VAL A 529 26.87 3.99 -5.19
C VAL A 529 27.23 4.04 -3.73
N ALA A 530 26.25 3.79 -2.88
CA ALA A 530 26.44 3.66 -1.45
C ALA A 530 25.55 2.55 -0.90
N ASP A 531 25.96 2.03 0.24
CA ASP A 531 25.25 1.04 1.04
C ASP A 531 25.12 1.57 2.48
N ASN A 532 24.11 1.13 3.21
CA ASN A 532 23.82 1.62 4.56
C ASN A 532 24.83 1.12 5.61
N VAL A 533 25.49 -0.02 5.42
CA VAL A 533 26.53 -0.52 6.34
C VAL A 533 27.93 -0.21 5.80
N ASP A 534 28.18 -0.46 4.51
CA ASP A 534 29.48 -0.24 3.89
C ASP A 534 29.77 1.23 3.55
N GLY A 535 28.74 2.09 3.56
CA GLY A 535 28.85 3.49 3.18
C GLY A 535 29.14 3.65 1.69
N LYS A 536 29.99 4.60 1.31
CA LYS A 536 30.30 4.86 -0.10
C LYS A 536 31.08 3.69 -0.71
N LEU A 537 30.57 3.13 -1.81
CA LEU A 537 31.24 2.11 -2.61
C LEU A 537 32.01 2.74 -3.78
N ASP A 538 33.03 2.03 -4.27
CA ASP A 538 33.78 2.43 -5.46
C ASP A 538 33.00 2.08 -6.74
N ALA A 539 32.53 3.10 -7.46
CA ALA A 539 31.80 2.95 -8.70
C ALA A 539 32.62 2.22 -9.80
N ALA A 540 33.95 2.17 -9.68
CA ALA A 540 34.79 1.39 -10.58
C ALA A 540 34.55 -0.14 -10.49
N ASN A 541 33.95 -0.62 -9.40
CA ASN A 541 33.63 -2.03 -9.20
C ASN A 541 32.27 -2.44 -9.80
N ILE A 542 31.51 -1.50 -10.36
CA ILE A 542 30.24 -1.82 -11.01
C ILE A 542 30.51 -2.68 -12.25
N LYS A 543 29.82 -3.82 -12.33
CA LYS A 543 29.79 -4.69 -13.51
C LYS A 543 28.68 -4.21 -14.43
N TRP A 544 29.05 -3.80 -15.64
CA TRP A 544 28.12 -3.33 -16.65
C TRP A 544 27.83 -4.41 -17.70
N ASP A 545 26.56 -4.75 -17.88
CA ASP A 545 26.06 -5.62 -18.94
C ASP A 545 25.27 -4.79 -19.95
N SER A 546 25.75 -4.72 -21.19
CA SER A 546 25.10 -4.02 -22.30
C SER A 546 24.54 -4.97 -23.36
N SER A 547 24.46 -6.27 -23.08
CA SER A 547 24.07 -7.30 -24.05
C SER A 547 22.63 -7.17 -24.56
N ALA A 548 21.78 -6.46 -23.81
CA ALA A 548 20.40 -6.16 -24.19
C ALA A 548 20.27 -5.05 -25.24
N THR A 549 21.35 -4.31 -25.55
CA THR A 549 21.34 -3.22 -26.54
C THR A 549 22.13 -3.59 -27.80
N ASP A 550 21.49 -3.51 -28.96
CA ASP A 550 22.19 -3.51 -30.24
C ASP A 550 22.57 -2.09 -30.65
N PHE A 551 23.80 -1.68 -30.34
CA PHE A 551 24.33 -0.35 -30.67
C PHE A 551 24.44 -0.08 -32.18
N ASN A 552 24.19 -1.07 -33.05
CA ASN A 552 24.21 -0.90 -34.51
C ASN A 552 22.82 -0.73 -35.13
N THR A 553 21.77 -0.77 -34.32
CA THR A 553 20.38 -0.66 -34.79
C THR A 553 19.72 0.53 -34.09
N VAL A 554 19.07 1.39 -34.88
CA VAL A 554 18.31 2.52 -34.33
C VAL A 554 17.12 1.96 -33.56
N GLY A 555 16.88 2.48 -32.36
CA GLY A 555 15.82 1.99 -31.49
C GLY A 555 15.94 2.45 -30.04
N VAL A 556 14.89 2.16 -29.27
CA VAL A 556 14.85 2.37 -27.83
C VAL A 556 14.95 1.01 -27.14
N TYR A 557 15.97 0.87 -26.30
CA TYR A 557 16.27 -0.36 -25.57
C TYR A 557 15.96 -0.14 -24.09
N SER A 558 14.85 -0.71 -23.63
CA SER A 558 14.48 -0.68 -22.22
C SER A 558 15.36 -1.63 -21.42
N LYS A 559 15.93 -1.17 -20.29
CA LYS A 559 16.97 -1.89 -19.54
C LYS A 559 18.15 -2.32 -20.44
N GLY A 560 18.48 -1.48 -21.42
CA GLY A 560 19.50 -1.77 -22.42
C GLY A 560 20.91 -1.96 -21.85
N VAL A 561 21.20 -1.31 -20.72
CA VAL A 561 22.41 -1.53 -19.92
C VAL A 561 22.02 -1.77 -18.47
N VAL A 562 22.68 -2.73 -17.81
CA VAL A 562 22.47 -3.06 -16.40
C VAL A 562 23.79 -2.95 -15.65
N GLY A 563 23.85 -2.07 -14.65
CA GLY A 563 24.94 -2.00 -13.69
C GLY A 563 24.64 -2.87 -12.49
N THR A 564 25.60 -3.69 -12.05
CA THR A 564 25.49 -4.53 -10.85
C THR A 564 26.70 -4.34 -9.96
N ILE A 565 26.48 -4.17 -8.66
CA ILE A 565 27.53 -4.09 -7.64
C ILE A 565 27.07 -4.81 -6.39
N SER A 566 28.00 -5.44 -5.69
CA SER A 566 27.75 -6.12 -4.42
C SER A 566 28.43 -5.37 -3.28
N ASP A 567 27.78 -5.37 -2.12
CA ASP A 567 28.38 -4.93 -0.86
C ASP A 567 29.32 -6.01 -0.27
N SER A 568 29.79 -5.79 0.96
CA SER A 568 30.63 -6.77 1.68
C SER A 568 29.86 -8.01 2.18
N ASN A 569 28.53 -7.92 2.23
CA ASN A 569 27.60 -8.96 2.66
C ASN A 569 27.00 -9.76 1.49
N GLU A 570 27.49 -9.53 0.27
CA GLU A 570 27.04 -10.15 -0.99
C GLU A 570 25.61 -9.76 -1.42
N ASN A 571 25.03 -8.70 -0.87
CA ASN A 571 23.78 -8.15 -1.37
C ASN A 571 24.03 -7.43 -2.70
N GLU A 572 23.24 -7.73 -3.73
CA GLU A 572 23.42 -7.17 -5.08
C GLU A 572 22.50 -5.97 -5.35
N GLY A 573 23.09 -4.79 -5.54
CA GLY A 573 22.43 -3.61 -6.09
C GLY A 573 22.42 -3.65 -7.61
N LYS A 574 21.30 -3.26 -8.24
CA LYS A 574 21.17 -3.20 -9.71
C LYS A 574 20.59 -1.88 -10.19
N GLN A 575 21.19 -1.32 -11.23
CA GLN A 575 20.70 -0.14 -11.95
C GLN A 575 20.40 -0.49 -13.40
N ASN A 576 19.14 -0.35 -13.81
CA ASN A 576 18.74 -0.47 -15.20
C ASN A 576 18.84 0.90 -15.90
N ILE A 577 19.44 0.93 -17.08
CA ILE A 577 19.59 2.13 -17.90
C ILE A 577 18.89 1.90 -19.24
N ASN A 578 17.95 2.78 -19.58
CA ASN A 578 17.33 2.80 -20.90
C ASN A 578 18.26 3.51 -21.89
N ILE A 579 18.45 2.90 -23.06
CA ILE A 579 19.35 3.39 -24.09
C ILE A 579 18.58 3.74 -25.35
N THR A 580 18.80 4.93 -25.89
CA THR A 580 18.34 5.29 -27.23
C THR A 580 19.50 5.25 -28.22
N ILE A 581 19.37 4.48 -29.29
CA ILE A 581 20.31 4.49 -30.40
C ILE A 581 19.68 5.25 -31.56
N TYR A 582 20.32 6.32 -32.01
CA TYR A 582 19.80 7.19 -33.08
C TYR A 582 20.74 7.24 -34.29
N ASP A 583 20.24 7.64 -35.45
CA ASP A 583 21.09 7.85 -36.62
C ASP A 583 21.81 9.20 -36.52
N GLY A 584 23.09 9.18 -36.14
CA GLY A 584 23.92 10.39 -36.03
C GLY A 584 24.19 11.09 -37.36
N ASN A 585 23.87 10.48 -38.51
CA ASN A 585 23.95 11.12 -39.82
C ASN A 585 22.59 11.64 -40.30
N ASN A 586 21.55 11.61 -39.46
CA ASN A 586 20.26 12.16 -39.81
C ASN A 586 20.37 13.67 -40.09
N THR A 587 19.87 14.09 -41.25
CA THR A 587 19.76 15.50 -41.67
C THR A 587 18.32 15.92 -41.93
N THR A 588 17.36 15.04 -41.64
CA THR A 588 15.93 15.26 -41.82
C THR A 588 15.34 15.80 -40.53
N ALA A 589 14.66 16.94 -40.61
CA ALA A 589 13.91 17.50 -39.49
C ALA A 589 12.86 16.51 -38.97
N PRO A 590 12.59 16.48 -37.65
CA PRO A 590 11.56 15.63 -37.09
C PRO A 590 10.16 15.99 -37.60
N THR A 591 9.27 15.00 -37.62
CA THR A 591 7.85 15.22 -37.81
C THR A 591 7.25 15.66 -36.48
N LEU A 592 6.61 16.83 -36.49
CA LEU A 592 5.86 17.35 -35.35
C LEU A 592 4.40 17.48 -35.79
N THR A 593 3.47 16.89 -35.04
CA THR A 593 2.04 16.88 -35.36
C THR A 593 1.28 17.37 -34.15
N MET A 594 0.53 18.45 -34.31
CA MET A 594 -0.34 18.99 -33.27
C MET A 594 -1.66 18.24 -33.22
N LYS A 595 -2.32 18.23 -32.06
CA LYS A 595 -3.70 17.73 -31.94
C LYS A 595 -4.67 18.61 -32.71
N GLU A 596 -5.70 17.98 -33.28
CA GLU A 596 -6.79 18.70 -33.95
C GLU A 596 -7.64 19.51 -32.96
N GLU A 597 -7.94 18.91 -31.80
CA GLU A 597 -8.63 19.56 -30.70
C GLU A 597 -7.63 19.89 -29.60
N MET A 598 -7.36 21.18 -29.43
CA MET A 598 -6.48 21.69 -28.37
C MET A 598 -7.29 21.99 -27.11
N ARG A 599 -6.77 21.59 -25.96
CA ARG A 599 -7.37 21.98 -24.67
C ARG A 599 -7.32 23.50 -24.50
N THR A 600 -8.33 24.04 -23.83
CA THR A 600 -8.26 25.40 -23.31
C THR A 600 -7.43 25.44 -22.02
N ILE A 601 -6.93 26.62 -21.68
CA ILE A 601 -6.26 26.92 -20.43
C ILE A 601 -7.20 27.79 -19.60
N THR A 602 -7.30 27.53 -18.30
CA THR A 602 -8.13 28.36 -17.42
C THR A 602 -7.34 29.56 -16.94
N VAL A 603 -7.98 30.73 -16.83
CA VAL A 603 -7.34 31.92 -16.25
C VAL A 603 -6.74 31.60 -14.88
N GLY A 604 -5.45 31.91 -14.71
CA GLY A 604 -4.69 31.65 -13.48
C GLY A 604 -3.92 30.33 -13.46
N GLU A 605 -4.06 29.47 -14.47
CA GLU A 605 -3.22 28.28 -14.60
C GLU A 605 -1.76 28.66 -14.90
N GLU A 606 -0.82 28.06 -14.19
CA GLU A 606 0.61 28.35 -14.37
C GLU A 606 1.15 27.69 -15.65
N SER A 607 1.52 28.50 -16.64
CA SER A 607 2.00 28.03 -17.96
C SER A 607 3.22 27.11 -17.89
N ALA A 608 4.05 27.25 -16.87
CA ALA A 608 5.21 26.40 -16.61
C ALA A 608 4.84 24.98 -16.16
N ASN A 609 3.64 24.78 -15.61
CA ASN A 609 3.15 23.49 -15.14
C ASN A 609 2.34 22.74 -16.21
N ILE A 610 2.06 23.39 -17.34
CA ILE A 610 1.32 22.80 -18.46
C ILE A 610 2.20 21.76 -19.16
N ASN A 611 1.63 20.59 -19.43
CA ASN A 611 2.33 19.53 -20.16
C ASN A 611 2.20 19.76 -21.66
N TRP A 612 2.95 20.72 -22.19
CA TRP A 612 2.88 21.13 -23.59
C TRP A 612 3.01 19.96 -24.59
N ALA A 613 3.83 18.95 -24.26
CA ALA A 613 4.01 17.76 -25.07
C ALA A 613 2.75 16.87 -25.12
N ASN A 614 2.11 16.60 -23.97
CA ASN A 614 0.95 15.69 -23.95
C ASN A 614 -0.36 16.41 -24.28
N ASP A 615 -0.45 17.69 -23.97
CA ASP A 615 -1.68 18.46 -24.07
C ASP A 615 -1.95 18.91 -25.50
N PHE A 616 -0.91 19.28 -26.25
CA PHE A 616 -1.05 19.90 -27.57
C PHE A 616 -0.39 19.10 -28.71
N VAL A 617 0.58 18.23 -28.42
CA VAL A 617 1.28 17.45 -29.45
C VAL A 617 0.65 16.06 -29.57
N GLU A 618 0.20 15.71 -30.76
CA GLU A 618 -0.29 14.37 -31.10
C GLU A 618 0.88 13.41 -31.25
N ALA A 619 1.86 13.78 -32.09
CA ALA A 619 3.05 12.97 -32.34
C ALA A 619 4.28 13.86 -32.57
N ALA A 620 5.43 13.41 -32.10
CA ALA A 620 6.73 14.00 -32.41
C ALA A 620 7.72 12.86 -32.67
N THR A 621 8.17 12.69 -33.91
CA THR A 621 9.01 11.54 -34.30
C THR A 621 10.13 11.93 -35.24
N ASP A 622 11.27 11.25 -35.15
CA ASP A 622 12.33 11.40 -36.16
C ASP A 622 12.01 10.58 -37.43
N LYS A 623 12.96 10.58 -38.39
CA LYS A 623 12.80 9.84 -39.66
C LYS A 623 12.78 8.32 -39.50
N ASP A 624 13.32 7.80 -38.40
CA ASP A 624 13.44 6.37 -38.11
C ASP A 624 12.30 5.91 -37.18
N GLY A 625 11.39 6.82 -36.80
CA GLY A 625 10.23 6.55 -35.97
C GLY A 625 10.51 6.60 -34.46
N LEU A 626 11.65 7.13 -34.02
CA LEU A 626 11.90 7.35 -32.60
C LEU A 626 10.95 8.42 -32.07
N ASP A 627 10.31 8.16 -30.93
CA ASP A 627 9.47 9.14 -30.23
C ASP A 627 10.35 10.22 -29.57
N LEU A 628 9.99 11.48 -29.83
CA LEU A 628 10.66 12.69 -29.36
C LEU A 628 9.76 13.55 -28.47
N LYS A 629 8.60 13.07 -28.01
CA LYS A 629 7.69 13.86 -27.17
C LYS A 629 8.37 14.44 -25.93
N SER A 630 9.29 13.71 -25.31
CA SER A 630 10.06 14.19 -24.15
C SER A 630 11.04 15.32 -24.45
N LYS A 631 11.27 15.63 -25.74
CA LYS A 631 12.13 16.73 -26.22
C LYS A 631 11.35 17.94 -26.74
N VAL A 632 10.03 17.94 -26.61
CA VAL A 632 9.19 19.08 -26.99
C VAL A 632 9.41 20.23 -26.00
N VAL A 633 9.61 21.43 -26.54
CA VAL A 633 9.75 22.68 -25.79
C VAL A 633 8.74 23.68 -26.33
N ALA A 634 8.06 24.37 -25.42
CA ALA A 634 7.16 25.47 -25.74
C ALA A 634 7.81 26.82 -25.43
N ASP A 635 7.69 27.78 -26.35
CA ASP A 635 8.03 29.17 -26.10
C ASP A 635 6.88 29.87 -25.37
N LEU A 636 7.09 30.15 -24.09
CA LEU A 636 6.09 30.77 -23.21
C LEU A 636 6.15 32.30 -23.22
N SER A 637 6.95 32.92 -24.09
CA SER A 637 7.15 34.37 -24.07
C SER A 637 5.92 35.17 -24.51
N GLU A 638 5.03 34.57 -25.30
CA GLU A 638 3.85 35.24 -25.86
C GLU A 638 2.52 34.90 -25.15
N ILE A 639 2.51 33.89 -24.27
CA ILE A 639 1.28 33.47 -23.58
C ILE A 639 1.07 34.20 -22.25
N ASP A 640 -0.11 34.79 -22.06
CA ASP A 640 -0.57 35.35 -20.78
C ASP A 640 -1.75 34.53 -20.24
N THR A 641 -1.49 33.69 -19.25
CA THR A 641 -2.54 32.88 -18.61
C THR A 641 -3.36 33.65 -17.57
N THR A 642 -3.04 34.93 -17.30
CA THR A 642 -3.81 35.77 -16.35
C THR A 642 -4.94 36.53 -17.01
N THR A 643 -4.95 36.60 -18.35
CA THR A 643 -5.95 37.32 -19.13
C THR A 643 -6.57 36.37 -20.14
N ALA A 644 -7.91 36.24 -20.13
CA ALA A 644 -8.61 35.46 -21.14
C ALA A 644 -8.37 36.03 -22.56
N GLY A 645 -8.06 35.15 -23.51
CA GLY A 645 -7.65 35.53 -24.86
C GLY A 645 -7.07 34.36 -25.64
N THR A 646 -6.71 34.61 -26.89
CA THR A 646 -5.99 33.65 -27.73
C THR A 646 -4.54 34.10 -27.87
N TYR A 647 -3.60 33.20 -27.58
CA TYR A 647 -2.16 33.47 -27.61
C TYR A 647 -1.46 32.51 -28.55
N ASN A 648 -0.39 32.99 -29.19
CA ASN A 648 0.47 32.13 -29.99
C ASN A 648 1.51 31.48 -29.10
N VAL A 649 1.73 30.19 -29.29
CA VAL A 649 2.80 29.44 -28.63
C VAL A 649 3.58 28.68 -29.69
N ALA A 650 4.89 28.92 -29.76
CA ALA A 650 5.75 28.14 -30.63
C ALA A 650 6.14 26.84 -29.92
N ILE A 651 5.84 25.71 -30.56
CA ILE A 651 6.20 24.37 -30.12
C ILE A 651 7.36 23.89 -30.99
N THR A 652 8.51 23.66 -30.37
CA THR A 652 9.73 23.18 -31.03
C THR A 652 10.08 21.79 -30.53
N VAL A 653 10.47 20.91 -31.44
CA VAL A 653 11.10 19.63 -31.09
C VAL A 653 12.44 19.52 -31.79
N THR A 654 13.47 19.13 -31.04
CA THR A 654 14.82 18.84 -31.55
C THR A 654 15.07 17.35 -31.45
N ASP A 655 15.46 16.72 -32.55
CA ASP A 655 15.84 15.30 -32.55
C ASP A 655 17.23 15.06 -31.91
N TYR A 656 17.63 13.80 -31.79
CA TYR A 656 18.94 13.45 -31.21
C TYR A 656 20.15 13.81 -32.09
N ALA A 657 19.95 14.06 -33.39
CA ALA A 657 20.99 14.50 -34.32
C ALA A 657 21.10 16.05 -34.40
N GLY A 658 20.21 16.77 -33.72
CA GLY A 658 20.17 18.24 -33.68
C GLY A 658 19.32 18.90 -34.77
N ASN A 659 18.48 18.14 -35.49
CA ASN A 659 17.52 18.71 -36.43
C ASN A 659 16.27 19.18 -35.69
N GLU A 660 15.72 20.32 -36.10
CA GLU A 660 14.60 20.97 -35.42
C GLU A 660 13.36 21.07 -36.31
N ALA A 661 12.18 20.94 -35.70
CA ALA A 661 10.91 21.33 -36.29
C ALA A 661 10.15 22.22 -35.31
N THR A 662 9.55 23.31 -35.82
CA THR A 662 8.78 24.26 -35.02
C THR A 662 7.42 24.51 -35.66
N GLN A 663 6.36 24.54 -34.84
CA GLN A 663 5.01 24.95 -35.24
C GLN A 663 4.43 25.92 -34.23
N THR A 664 3.76 26.96 -34.71
CA THR A 664 3.02 27.90 -33.86
C THR A 664 1.57 27.47 -33.76
N ILE A 665 1.07 27.35 -32.53
CA ILE A 665 -0.32 27.02 -32.23
C ILE A 665 -1.03 28.20 -31.57
N GLU A 666 -2.33 28.30 -31.78
CA GLU A 666 -3.21 29.25 -31.11
C GLU A 666 -3.83 28.60 -29.87
N VAL A 667 -3.49 29.11 -28.68
CA VAL A 667 -3.95 28.58 -27.40
C VAL A 667 -4.98 29.52 -26.80
N GLN A 668 -6.16 28.99 -26.45
CA GLN A 668 -7.21 29.77 -25.80
C GLN A 668 -7.10 29.70 -24.28
N VAL A 669 -6.99 30.87 -23.66
CA VAL A 669 -7.16 31.09 -22.23
C VAL A 669 -8.59 31.58 -21.99
N VAL A 670 -9.37 30.85 -21.20
CA VAL A 670 -10.78 31.14 -20.93
C VAL A 670 -10.99 31.42 -19.44
N ALA A 671 -11.88 32.36 -19.14
CA ALA A 671 -12.38 32.53 -17.79
C ALA A 671 -13.34 31.36 -17.46
N GLU A 672 -13.38 30.94 -16.21
CA GLU A 672 -14.35 29.97 -15.70
C GLU A 672 -15.81 30.37 -15.98
#